data_AF-A0A368WIG3-F1
#
_entry.id   AF-A0A368WIG3-F1
#
_cell.length_a   1.000
_cell.length_b   1.000
_cell.length_c   1.000
_cell.angle_alpha   90.00
_cell.angle_beta   90.00
_cell.angle_gamma   90.00
#
_symmetry.space_group_name_H-M   'P 1'
#
loop_
_entity.id
_entity.type
_entity.pdbx_description
1 polymer ?
#
loop_
_entity_poly.entity_id
_entity_poly.type
_entity_poly.pdbx_seq_one_letter_code
_entity_poly.pdbx_strand_id
1 'polypeptide(L)'
;MLNEYFNDLKTLEKNRLPARSYFKRPVKSLNGVWDFKFFDSPRRIAKELLFAELDQSWDEINVPSCWQLEGYGQMHYTDLYYQFPLKPPEVPVLNPSGVYRRDFYINDDLKDKEAVLRFHGVDSAFDLYLNGEYIGYSQGSGMISEFKVEKYLKEENELVVVVYKWSDGSYLEDQDMWWFSGIFRDVELELTDRVNIWDYNFESDFDAEYKKAEAALEIKINGTELVETKGWQLKAAISAEDKELAAAELELRPEVELNFKDLDVKKWTAESPFLYQLEISLYDAEGNLRDQLKDQLGFRKIEIKNGRILLNGKQIMFRGVNRHEFNQDTGRTITKEEMLEDVLMMKKHNINAVRTAHYPDLPYFYELCDQYGLYVIDEADLECHGFELTSDYKMITADQNWEKAFVDRMERLVERDKNRASVIIWSLGNESEYGSNFAAMADYAKKADPTRPLHYEGDKNVQSTDIYSTMYSSVEQLIEIGRNSENTKPHLHCEFGHAMGNGPGGLKDYWDVYEKYERLHGGFVWEWIDHGIRSYDEEGQLFYKYGGDYGDRPHNGNFNLDGLLFPDRTPSPALKEYKKVIEPVSIEEVDAEKGIFKVKNKYDFISLDDYQLEWVVKADGKKIAEGSLDLKEIEAREQKEIRVDLNSINFKISAAATYIYFTVRLIQDKNWAEAGHIITRSGFELKKAEKLTEENNSAAAADKIILTEESLDRLTIKAAEAEIIFDKVTGHLESYSYQGEELLLDGPKFSCWRAPIDNDMYILKEWKEKYFLNLMEEYNQRFSWKAKDNEVIIRTESIFGAPNQEWFYELKTEYRIATKGGVDLKISAKLNDPAGAMQTMLPRIGLNYELDQSFKDFKWLGRGPHENYSDSKESALVDLYQLELEDLYTPYPFPQANGNRSDVSWLELTNGRRKIKFTGSKKLNFSAHQYSEEDFEKAEHLNELKVRDRIFLKLDYRQNGLGSNSCGPEQMGKHRLTAVNFIFDLNMEVE
;
A
#
# COMPACT_ATOMS: atom_id res chain seq x y z
N MET A 1 22.37 -32.47 -25.70
CA MET A 1 22.12 -31.12 -25.16
C MET A 1 20.63 -31.01 -24.89
N LEU A 2 20.26 -30.22 -23.89
CA LEU A 2 18.85 -29.86 -23.63
C LEU A 2 18.26 -29.16 -24.85
N ASN A 3 16.94 -29.15 -24.95
CA ASN A 3 16.27 -28.37 -25.99
C ASN A 3 16.31 -26.90 -25.57
N GLU A 4 16.83 -26.01 -26.41
CA GLU A 4 16.89 -24.56 -26.09
C GLU A 4 15.55 -23.86 -26.42
N TYR A 5 14.41 -24.40 -25.95
CA TYR A 5 13.08 -23.84 -26.24
C TYR A 5 12.85 -22.45 -25.62
N PHE A 6 13.52 -22.16 -24.51
CA PHE A 6 13.53 -20.85 -23.82
C PHE A 6 14.13 -19.70 -24.65
N ASN A 7 14.44 -19.93 -25.91
CA ASN A 7 14.99 -18.95 -26.84
C ASN A 7 14.41 -19.17 -28.26
N ASP A 8 13.14 -19.55 -28.34
CA ASP A 8 12.43 -19.85 -29.58
C ASP A 8 10.96 -19.43 -29.50
N LEU A 9 10.64 -18.24 -30.05
CA LEU A 9 9.27 -17.72 -30.11
C LEU A 9 8.25 -18.65 -30.80
N LYS A 10 8.71 -19.66 -31.56
CA LYS A 10 7.81 -20.65 -32.17
C LYS A 10 7.32 -21.70 -31.16
N THR A 11 8.00 -21.83 -30.02
CA THR A 11 7.76 -22.86 -29.02
C THR A 11 7.59 -22.24 -27.63
N LEU A 12 6.39 -21.71 -27.36
CA LEU A 12 6.00 -21.22 -26.03
C LEU A 12 5.67 -22.36 -25.04
N GLU A 13 5.27 -23.51 -25.57
CA GLU A 13 4.97 -24.71 -24.80
C GLU A 13 5.25 -25.97 -25.63
N LYS A 14 5.40 -27.10 -24.94
CA LYS A 14 5.29 -28.45 -25.50
C LYS A 14 4.44 -29.32 -24.59
N ASN A 15 3.37 -29.89 -25.14
CA ASN A 15 2.46 -30.81 -24.45
C ASN A 15 1.78 -30.22 -23.21
N ARG A 16 1.77 -28.89 -23.05
CA ARG A 16 0.98 -28.24 -22.01
C ARG A 16 -0.49 -28.36 -22.39
N LEU A 17 -1.34 -28.71 -21.44
CA LEU A 17 -2.77 -28.75 -21.66
C LEU A 17 -3.32 -27.32 -21.91
N PRO A 18 -4.41 -27.20 -22.69
CA PRO A 18 -5.11 -25.93 -22.82
C PRO A 18 -5.54 -25.38 -21.46
N ALA A 19 -5.59 -24.05 -21.34
CA ALA A 19 -6.10 -23.41 -20.14
C ALA A 19 -7.58 -23.79 -19.92
N ARG A 20 -7.97 -23.85 -18.64
CA ARG A 20 -9.32 -24.19 -18.18
C ARG A 20 -9.57 -23.49 -16.85
N SER A 21 -10.84 -23.44 -16.44
CA SER A 21 -11.21 -22.83 -15.17
C SER A 21 -10.51 -23.52 -14.01
N TYR A 22 -10.05 -22.74 -13.04
CA TYR A 22 -9.55 -23.30 -11.79
C TYR A 22 -10.70 -23.63 -10.84
N PHE A 23 -10.73 -24.87 -10.36
CA PHE A 23 -11.64 -25.33 -9.32
C PHE A 23 -10.98 -26.43 -8.49
N LYS A 24 -11.38 -26.54 -7.22
CA LYS A 24 -10.74 -27.48 -6.28
C LYS A 24 -11.08 -28.93 -6.65
N ARG A 25 -10.03 -29.76 -6.73
CA ARG A 25 -10.11 -31.22 -6.81
C ARG A 25 -9.23 -31.85 -5.73
N PRO A 26 -9.50 -33.08 -5.31
CA PRO A 26 -8.55 -33.86 -4.52
C PRO A 26 -7.25 -34.02 -5.32
N VAL A 27 -6.13 -33.63 -4.73
CA VAL A 27 -4.80 -33.69 -5.34
C VAL A 27 -3.81 -34.28 -4.37
N LYS A 28 -2.75 -34.89 -4.90
CA LYS A 28 -1.55 -35.22 -4.15
C LYS A 28 -0.59 -34.04 -4.28
N SER A 29 -0.33 -33.32 -3.19
CA SER A 29 0.73 -32.31 -3.18
C SER A 29 2.09 -32.98 -3.35
N LEU A 30 2.94 -32.37 -4.18
CA LEU A 30 4.34 -32.72 -4.36
C LEU A 30 5.27 -31.68 -3.72
N ASN A 31 4.73 -30.73 -2.96
CA ASN A 31 5.51 -29.78 -2.17
C ASN A 31 6.36 -30.51 -1.11
N GLY A 32 7.38 -29.81 -0.63
CA GLY A 32 8.33 -30.29 0.38
C GLY A 32 9.76 -30.18 -0.11
N VAL A 33 10.65 -30.99 0.46
CA VAL A 33 12.08 -30.98 0.13
C VAL A 33 12.34 -31.78 -1.14
N TRP A 34 13.04 -31.18 -2.10
CA TRP A 34 13.46 -31.78 -3.37
C TRP A 34 14.99 -31.79 -3.43
N ASP A 35 15.55 -32.78 -4.11
CA ASP A 35 16.98 -32.75 -4.45
C ASP A 35 17.20 -31.64 -5.48
N PHE A 36 18.26 -30.87 -5.32
CA PHE A 36 18.51 -29.68 -6.09
C PHE A 36 19.96 -29.56 -6.53
N LYS A 37 20.16 -29.01 -7.74
CA LYS A 37 21.49 -28.67 -8.24
C LYS A 37 21.44 -27.41 -9.10
N PHE A 38 22.26 -26.43 -8.71
CA PHE A 38 22.35 -25.15 -9.39
C PHE A 38 23.47 -25.11 -10.44
N PHE A 39 23.19 -24.50 -11.58
CA PHE A 39 24.12 -24.24 -12.67
C PHE A 39 24.08 -22.78 -13.07
N ASP A 40 25.21 -22.22 -13.50
CA ASP A 40 25.28 -20.87 -14.07
C ASP A 40 24.94 -20.82 -15.58
N SER A 41 24.69 -21.97 -16.20
CA SER A 41 24.26 -22.09 -17.59
C SER A 41 23.62 -23.45 -17.87
N PRO A 42 22.51 -23.51 -18.64
CA PRO A 42 21.90 -24.78 -19.03
C PRO A 42 22.81 -25.62 -19.93
N ARG A 43 23.78 -24.99 -20.62
CA ARG A 43 24.75 -25.69 -21.48
C ARG A 43 25.76 -26.55 -20.70
N ARG A 44 25.81 -26.39 -19.38
CA ARG A 44 26.64 -27.22 -18.49
C ARG A 44 25.87 -28.41 -17.92
N ILE A 45 24.57 -28.50 -18.18
CA ILE A 45 23.73 -29.61 -17.74
C ILE A 45 23.87 -30.76 -18.76
N ALA A 46 24.63 -31.78 -18.39
CA ALA A 46 24.72 -33.00 -19.17
C ALA A 46 23.41 -33.80 -19.05
N LYS A 47 22.91 -34.38 -20.15
CA LYS A 47 21.63 -35.12 -20.11
C LYS A 47 21.74 -36.36 -19.20
N GLU A 48 22.93 -36.94 -19.14
CA GLU A 48 23.27 -38.07 -18.29
C GLU A 48 23.16 -37.72 -16.79
N LEU A 49 23.35 -36.44 -16.42
CA LEU A 49 23.25 -35.99 -15.04
C LEU A 49 21.80 -36.02 -14.53
N LEU A 50 20.82 -35.72 -15.39
CA LEU A 50 19.41 -35.63 -15.01
C LEU A 50 18.89 -36.93 -14.38
N PHE A 51 19.46 -38.06 -14.78
CA PHE A 51 19.05 -39.41 -14.39
C PHE A 51 20.21 -40.20 -13.75
N ALA A 52 21.26 -39.51 -13.30
CA ALA A 52 22.35 -40.15 -12.59
C ALA A 52 21.91 -40.59 -11.19
N GLU A 53 22.51 -41.65 -10.66
CA GLU A 53 22.31 -42.01 -9.24
C GLU A 53 22.67 -40.81 -8.36
N LEU A 54 21.84 -40.54 -7.36
CA LEU A 54 22.09 -39.49 -6.38
C LEU A 54 23.38 -39.84 -5.62
N ASP A 55 24.36 -38.96 -5.70
CA ASP A 55 25.57 -38.99 -4.87
C ASP A 55 25.53 -37.84 -3.86
N GLN A 56 26.57 -37.69 -3.04
CA GLN A 56 26.66 -36.62 -2.04
C GLN A 56 26.79 -35.20 -2.63
N SER A 57 26.62 -35.01 -3.95
CA SER A 57 26.80 -33.72 -4.64
C SER A 57 25.51 -33.00 -5.03
N TRP A 58 24.36 -33.48 -4.56
CA TRP A 58 23.07 -32.80 -4.66
C TRP A 58 22.73 -32.16 -3.31
N ASP A 59 22.22 -30.93 -3.38
CA ASP A 59 21.71 -30.21 -2.22
C ASP A 59 20.22 -30.49 -2.04
N GLU A 60 19.63 -30.03 -0.94
CA GLU A 60 18.18 -30.07 -0.70
C GLU A 60 17.60 -28.65 -0.84
N ILE A 61 16.42 -28.51 -1.42
CA ILE A 61 15.69 -27.23 -1.51
C ILE A 61 14.21 -27.41 -1.18
N ASN A 62 13.58 -26.41 -0.55
CA ASN A 62 12.13 -26.39 -0.36
C ASN A 62 11.42 -26.07 -1.67
N VAL A 63 10.31 -26.76 -1.94
CA VAL A 63 9.39 -26.44 -3.02
C VAL A 63 7.98 -26.27 -2.42
N PRO A 64 7.32 -25.11 -2.62
CA PRO A 64 7.79 -23.96 -3.38
C PRO A 64 8.88 -23.11 -2.69
N SER A 65 9.76 -22.48 -3.48
CA SER A 65 10.68 -21.42 -3.03
C SER A 65 11.24 -20.59 -4.21
N CYS A 66 11.75 -19.40 -3.91
CA CYS A 66 12.67 -18.66 -4.77
C CYS A 66 14.11 -19.06 -4.43
N TRP A 67 14.86 -19.62 -5.38
CA TRP A 67 16.18 -20.21 -5.06
C TRP A 67 17.18 -19.18 -4.51
N GLN A 68 16.97 -17.87 -4.79
CA GLN A 68 17.84 -16.80 -4.32
C GLN A 68 17.78 -16.64 -2.79
N LEU A 69 16.62 -16.93 -2.21
CA LEU A 69 16.39 -16.87 -0.76
C LEU A 69 16.80 -18.17 -0.07
N GLU A 70 16.99 -19.25 -0.84
CA GLU A 70 17.60 -20.52 -0.39
C GLU A 70 19.14 -20.52 -0.57
N GLY A 71 19.72 -19.39 -1.01
CA GLY A 71 21.17 -19.18 -1.07
C GLY A 71 21.83 -19.41 -2.45
N TYR A 72 21.06 -19.60 -3.52
CA TYR A 72 21.59 -19.87 -4.86
C TYR A 72 21.47 -18.66 -5.81
N GLY A 73 22.41 -18.52 -6.74
CA GLY A 73 22.38 -17.41 -7.69
C GLY A 73 22.61 -16.04 -7.03
N GLN A 74 22.12 -14.98 -7.68
CA GLN A 74 22.29 -13.60 -7.23
C GLN A 74 20.92 -12.93 -7.08
N MET A 75 20.70 -12.31 -5.92
CA MET A 75 19.61 -11.36 -5.68
C MET A 75 19.80 -10.12 -6.54
N HIS A 76 18.75 -9.63 -7.17
CA HIS A 76 18.81 -8.44 -8.03
C HIS A 76 17.45 -7.75 -8.03
N TYR A 77 17.44 -6.47 -7.67
CA TYR A 77 16.26 -5.62 -7.79
C TYR A 77 16.51 -4.51 -8.82
N THR A 78 15.53 -4.29 -9.69
CA THR A 78 15.51 -3.19 -10.65
C THR A 78 14.07 -2.97 -11.07
N ASP A 79 13.71 -1.70 -11.19
CA ASP A 79 12.43 -1.22 -11.70
C ASP A 79 12.37 -1.41 -13.22
N LEU A 80 13.21 -0.67 -13.95
CA LEU A 80 13.11 -0.54 -15.41
C LEU A 80 14.11 -1.40 -16.22
N TYR A 81 15.21 -1.84 -15.61
CA TYR A 81 16.33 -2.40 -16.36
C TYR A 81 16.30 -3.93 -16.47
N TYR A 82 16.22 -4.43 -17.70
CA TYR A 82 16.66 -5.79 -17.99
C TYR A 82 18.12 -6.03 -17.57
N GLN A 83 18.39 -7.20 -16.98
CA GLN A 83 19.73 -7.59 -16.48
C GLN A 83 20.71 -7.99 -17.60
N PHE A 84 20.30 -7.85 -18.86
CA PHE A 84 21.07 -8.25 -20.03
C PHE A 84 20.74 -7.37 -21.25
N PRO A 85 21.63 -7.30 -22.26
CA PRO A 85 21.38 -6.52 -23.46
C PRO A 85 20.11 -6.96 -24.21
N LEU A 86 19.33 -5.99 -24.66
CA LEU A 86 18.11 -6.24 -25.44
C LEU A 86 18.45 -6.73 -26.84
N LYS A 87 18.17 -8.01 -27.10
CA LYS A 87 18.25 -8.63 -28.42
C LYS A 87 17.13 -9.68 -28.58
N PRO A 88 15.86 -9.31 -28.43
CA PRO A 88 14.75 -10.26 -28.45
C PRO A 88 14.75 -11.12 -29.73
N PRO A 89 14.47 -12.45 -29.63
CA PRO A 89 14.16 -13.20 -28.41
C PRO A 89 15.39 -13.77 -27.65
N GLU A 90 16.61 -13.39 -28.03
CA GLU A 90 17.84 -13.99 -27.52
C GLU A 90 18.15 -13.64 -26.06
N VAL A 91 18.25 -14.67 -25.21
CA VAL A 91 18.71 -14.55 -23.81
C VAL A 91 20.20 -14.88 -23.63
N PRO A 92 20.83 -14.46 -22.51
CA PRO A 92 22.24 -14.75 -22.24
C PRO A 92 22.60 -16.24 -22.23
N VAL A 93 23.82 -16.58 -22.64
CA VAL A 93 24.35 -17.95 -22.53
C VAL A 93 24.65 -18.33 -21.07
N LEU A 94 25.09 -17.35 -20.27
CA LEU A 94 25.15 -17.47 -18.82
C LEU A 94 23.76 -17.22 -18.27
N ASN A 95 22.98 -18.30 -18.22
CA ASN A 95 21.61 -18.32 -17.77
C ASN A 95 21.51 -19.24 -16.56
N PRO A 96 21.39 -18.69 -15.33
CA PRO A 96 21.21 -19.49 -14.13
C PRO A 96 20.10 -20.53 -14.32
N SER A 97 20.36 -21.77 -13.91
CA SER A 97 19.43 -22.88 -14.10
C SER A 97 19.45 -23.81 -12.90
N GLY A 98 18.27 -24.22 -12.45
CA GLY A 98 18.09 -25.17 -11.35
C GLY A 98 17.56 -26.51 -11.87
N VAL A 99 18.20 -27.61 -11.47
CA VAL A 99 17.67 -28.96 -11.68
C VAL A 99 17.07 -29.45 -10.38
N TYR A 100 15.78 -29.75 -10.39
CA TYR A 100 15.01 -30.26 -9.26
C TYR A 100 14.70 -31.73 -9.51
N ARG A 101 14.86 -32.58 -8.49
CA ARG A 101 14.48 -34.00 -8.52
C ARG A 101 13.62 -34.35 -7.33
N ARG A 102 12.60 -35.16 -7.57
CA ARG A 102 11.67 -35.62 -6.54
C ARG A 102 11.18 -37.01 -6.82
N ASP A 103 11.45 -37.90 -5.88
CA ASP A 103 10.81 -39.20 -5.84
C ASP A 103 9.43 -39.11 -5.17
N PHE A 104 8.46 -39.79 -5.75
CA PHE A 104 7.12 -39.90 -5.18
C PHE A 104 6.45 -41.23 -5.51
N TYR A 105 5.61 -41.68 -4.59
CA TYR A 105 4.90 -42.95 -4.70
C TYR A 105 3.43 -42.77 -5.02
N ILE A 106 2.89 -43.64 -5.87
CA ILE A 106 1.45 -43.74 -6.13
C ILE A 106 0.99 -45.15 -5.73
N ASN A 107 0.05 -45.19 -4.79
CA ASN A 107 -0.57 -46.44 -4.32
C ASN A 107 -1.93 -46.70 -4.97
N ASP A 108 -2.46 -45.73 -5.71
CA ASP A 108 -3.74 -45.83 -6.40
C ASP A 108 -3.66 -46.78 -7.60
N ASP A 109 -4.76 -47.50 -7.87
CA ASP A 109 -4.90 -48.22 -9.13
C ASP A 109 -5.06 -47.20 -10.27
N LEU A 110 -4.00 -47.04 -11.06
CA LEU A 110 -3.96 -46.14 -12.20
C LEU A 110 -4.77 -46.66 -13.40
N LYS A 111 -5.31 -47.88 -13.31
CA LYS A 111 -6.16 -48.43 -14.35
C LYS A 111 -7.41 -47.56 -14.53
N ASP A 112 -7.63 -47.14 -15.77
CA ASP A 112 -8.76 -46.29 -16.18
C ASP A 112 -8.80 -44.90 -15.51
N LYS A 113 -7.66 -44.43 -14.98
CA LYS A 113 -7.47 -43.07 -14.49
C LYS A 113 -6.82 -42.16 -15.53
N GLU A 114 -7.04 -40.86 -15.36
CA GLU A 114 -6.26 -39.78 -15.95
C GLU A 114 -5.43 -39.11 -14.85
N ALA A 115 -4.21 -38.69 -15.18
CA ALA A 115 -3.29 -38.08 -14.24
C ALA A 115 -2.71 -36.80 -14.84
N VAL A 116 -2.89 -35.68 -14.14
CA VAL A 116 -2.44 -34.35 -14.56
C VAL A 116 -1.47 -33.81 -13.53
N LEU A 117 -0.24 -33.52 -13.96
CA LEU A 117 0.74 -32.81 -13.16
C LEU A 117 0.54 -31.31 -13.37
N ARG A 118 0.33 -30.56 -12.29
CA ARG A 118 0.06 -29.12 -12.28
C ARG A 118 1.19 -28.39 -11.55
N PHE A 119 1.74 -27.37 -12.21
CA PHE A 119 2.64 -26.38 -11.62
C PHE A 119 1.89 -25.04 -11.54
N HIS A 120 1.79 -24.46 -10.34
CA HIS A 120 1.05 -23.20 -10.14
C HIS A 120 1.87 -21.94 -10.51
N GLY A 121 3.19 -22.06 -10.63
CA GLY A 121 4.10 -20.99 -11.04
C GLY A 121 5.56 -21.45 -10.99
N VAL A 122 6.25 -21.25 -12.11
CA VAL A 122 7.68 -21.59 -12.28
C VAL A 122 8.32 -20.46 -13.06
N ASP A 123 9.33 -19.83 -12.45
CA ASP A 123 9.97 -18.64 -13.02
C ASP A 123 11.34 -19.01 -13.65
N SER A 124 11.61 -18.74 -14.93
CA SER A 124 10.68 -18.17 -15.95
C SER A 124 10.22 -19.15 -17.02
N ALA A 125 10.93 -20.27 -17.17
CA ALA A 125 10.58 -21.36 -18.07
C ALA A 125 11.17 -22.68 -17.58
N PHE A 126 10.60 -23.81 -18.00
CA PHE A 126 11.10 -25.12 -17.57
C PHE A 126 10.86 -26.26 -18.55
N ASP A 127 11.76 -27.24 -18.52
CA ASP A 127 11.58 -28.57 -19.11
C ASP A 127 11.17 -29.58 -18.02
N LEU A 128 10.31 -30.52 -18.40
CA LEU A 128 9.74 -31.52 -17.51
C LEU A 128 10.06 -32.94 -17.98
N TYR A 129 10.55 -33.77 -17.06
CA TYR A 129 10.79 -35.19 -17.27
C TYR A 129 10.18 -36.03 -16.16
N LEU A 130 9.68 -37.21 -16.50
CA LEU A 130 9.13 -38.17 -15.55
C LEU A 130 9.66 -39.56 -15.90
N ASN A 131 10.29 -40.23 -14.95
CA ASN A 131 10.82 -41.58 -15.12
C ASN A 131 11.77 -41.74 -16.32
N GLY A 132 12.58 -40.72 -16.62
CA GLY A 132 13.50 -40.69 -17.75
C GLY A 132 12.92 -40.16 -19.06
N GLU A 133 11.60 -40.03 -19.16
CA GLU A 133 10.90 -39.61 -20.38
C GLU A 133 10.62 -38.10 -20.37
N TYR A 134 10.77 -37.46 -21.53
CA TYR A 134 10.46 -36.04 -21.68
C TYR A 134 8.95 -35.83 -21.79
N ILE A 135 8.41 -35.00 -20.90
CA ILE A 135 6.97 -34.72 -20.82
C ILE A 135 6.62 -33.44 -21.56
N GLY A 136 7.32 -32.35 -21.33
CA GLY A 136 6.93 -31.06 -21.90
C GLY A 136 7.80 -29.87 -21.51
N TYR A 137 7.39 -28.70 -22.00
CA TYR A 137 8.00 -27.40 -21.78
C TYR A 137 6.93 -26.33 -21.55
N SER A 138 7.20 -25.33 -20.71
CA SER A 138 6.34 -24.15 -20.58
C SER A 138 7.09 -22.89 -20.11
N GLN A 139 6.49 -21.73 -20.37
CA GLN A 139 6.86 -20.40 -19.87
C GLN A 139 5.63 -19.58 -19.46
N GLY A 140 5.87 -18.43 -18.81
CA GLY A 140 4.86 -17.57 -18.19
C GLY A 140 4.83 -17.82 -16.68
N SER A 141 5.59 -17.02 -15.94
CA SER A 141 5.97 -17.27 -14.55
C SER A 141 4.78 -17.30 -13.59
N GLY A 142 3.87 -16.32 -13.70
CA GLY A 142 2.69 -16.18 -12.84
C GLY A 142 1.55 -17.16 -13.15
N MET A 143 1.77 -18.15 -14.02
CA MET A 143 0.68 -18.84 -14.73
C MET A 143 0.73 -20.36 -14.57
N ILE A 144 -0.45 -20.98 -14.45
CA ILE A 144 -0.56 -22.44 -14.28
C ILE A 144 -0.12 -23.18 -15.55
N SER A 145 0.62 -24.28 -15.35
CA SER A 145 1.02 -25.22 -16.41
C SER A 145 0.62 -26.66 -16.04
N GLU A 146 -0.14 -27.32 -16.91
CA GLU A 146 -0.66 -28.68 -16.69
C GLU A 146 -0.18 -29.66 -17.76
N PHE A 147 0.15 -30.89 -17.38
CA PHE A 147 0.62 -31.94 -18.29
C PHE A 147 -0.03 -33.30 -17.97
N LYS A 148 -0.52 -34.00 -18.99
CA LYS A 148 -0.98 -35.40 -18.86
C LYS A 148 0.21 -36.34 -18.69
N VAL A 149 0.20 -37.14 -17.63
CA VAL A 149 1.33 -38.00 -17.25
C VAL A 149 0.96 -39.47 -17.02
N GLU A 150 -0.31 -39.85 -17.18
CA GLU A 150 -0.82 -41.18 -16.80
C GLU A 150 -0.09 -42.35 -17.47
N LYS A 151 0.43 -42.14 -18.68
CA LYS A 151 1.14 -43.19 -19.46
C LYS A 151 2.57 -43.44 -18.97
N TYR A 152 3.13 -42.53 -18.19
CA TYR A 152 4.51 -42.57 -17.73
C TYR A 152 4.63 -42.97 -16.25
N LEU A 153 3.50 -42.94 -15.52
CA LEU A 153 3.47 -43.24 -14.10
C LEU A 153 3.72 -44.73 -13.81
N LYS A 154 4.40 -44.96 -12.70
CA LYS A 154 4.73 -46.24 -12.08
C LYS A 154 4.31 -46.18 -10.59
N GLU A 155 4.57 -47.23 -9.83
CA GLU A 155 4.38 -47.23 -8.37
C GLU A 155 5.35 -46.24 -7.68
N GLU A 156 6.62 -46.29 -8.06
CA GLU A 156 7.68 -45.35 -7.68
C GLU A 156 8.06 -44.49 -8.88
N ASN A 157 8.04 -43.17 -8.71
CA ASN A 157 8.25 -42.23 -9.79
C ASN A 157 9.32 -41.21 -9.43
N GLU A 158 10.16 -40.89 -10.41
CA GLU A 158 11.13 -39.81 -10.35
C GLU A 158 10.66 -38.66 -11.26
N LEU A 159 10.43 -37.50 -10.65
CA LEU A 159 10.14 -36.25 -11.34
C LEU A 159 11.44 -35.43 -11.45
N VAL A 160 11.76 -34.95 -12.64
CA VAL A 160 12.90 -34.05 -12.88
C VAL A 160 12.42 -32.79 -13.60
N VAL A 161 12.74 -31.63 -13.05
CA VAL A 161 12.39 -30.33 -13.61
C VAL A 161 13.66 -29.51 -13.81
N VAL A 162 13.87 -28.99 -15.02
CA VAL A 162 14.98 -28.08 -15.31
C VAL A 162 14.41 -26.69 -15.52
N VAL A 163 14.69 -25.78 -14.58
CA VAL A 163 14.19 -24.41 -14.57
C VAL A 163 15.26 -23.45 -15.08
N TYR A 164 14.88 -22.51 -15.93
CA TYR A 164 15.74 -21.49 -16.53
C TYR A 164 15.37 -20.11 -15.99
N LYS A 165 16.34 -19.32 -15.53
CA LYS A 165 16.10 -17.94 -15.07
C LYS A 165 15.63 -17.06 -16.23
N TRP A 166 16.32 -17.13 -17.36
CA TRP A 166 16.01 -16.33 -18.54
C TRP A 166 15.37 -17.17 -19.63
N SER A 167 14.29 -16.66 -20.20
CA SER A 167 13.65 -17.16 -21.41
C SER A 167 13.24 -15.99 -22.32
N ASP A 168 12.82 -16.27 -23.56
CA ASP A 168 12.16 -15.24 -24.37
C ASP A 168 10.93 -14.66 -23.67
N GLY A 169 10.27 -15.43 -22.80
CA GLY A 169 9.20 -14.97 -21.93
C GLY A 169 9.62 -13.88 -20.94
N SER A 170 10.90 -13.81 -20.54
CA SER A 170 11.40 -12.78 -19.62
C SER A 170 11.33 -11.38 -20.21
N TYR A 171 11.29 -11.21 -21.54
CA TYR A 171 11.04 -9.91 -22.20
C TYR A 171 9.61 -9.39 -22.01
N LEU A 172 8.73 -10.18 -21.39
CA LEU A 172 7.35 -9.83 -21.06
C LEU A 172 7.11 -9.82 -19.54
N GLU A 173 8.17 -9.92 -18.73
CA GLU A 173 8.11 -10.07 -17.27
C GLU A 173 9.11 -9.10 -16.60
N ASP A 174 9.07 -7.84 -17.04
CA ASP A 174 9.95 -6.75 -16.59
C ASP A 174 9.23 -5.82 -15.61
N GLN A 175 8.53 -6.41 -14.65
CA GLN A 175 7.88 -5.68 -13.56
C GLN A 175 8.89 -5.07 -12.59
N ASP A 176 8.53 -3.94 -11.97
CA ASP A 176 9.28 -3.32 -10.87
C ASP A 176 9.25 -4.18 -9.59
N MET A 177 10.12 -5.19 -9.56
CA MET A 177 10.21 -6.14 -8.45
C MET A 177 11.58 -6.82 -8.36
N TRP A 178 11.75 -7.66 -7.34
CA TRP A 178 12.89 -8.56 -7.25
C TRP A 178 12.84 -9.63 -8.35
N TRP A 179 13.98 -9.84 -9.03
CA TRP A 179 14.13 -10.87 -10.06
C TRP A 179 14.50 -12.23 -9.46
N PHE A 180 13.48 -12.89 -8.92
CA PHE A 180 13.53 -14.25 -8.41
C PHE A 180 13.45 -15.29 -9.51
N SER A 181 13.68 -16.56 -9.15
CA SER A 181 13.49 -17.72 -10.05
C SER A 181 13.27 -19.00 -9.25
N GLY A 182 12.74 -20.03 -9.92
CA GLY A 182 12.52 -21.34 -9.32
C GLY A 182 11.06 -21.79 -9.36
N ILE A 183 10.78 -22.91 -8.71
CA ILE A 183 9.40 -23.41 -8.53
C ILE A 183 8.82 -22.68 -7.31
N PHE A 184 8.29 -21.48 -7.53
CA PHE A 184 7.94 -20.55 -6.43
C PHE A 184 6.48 -20.67 -5.96
N ARG A 185 5.66 -21.50 -6.63
CA ARG A 185 4.29 -21.88 -6.23
C ARG A 185 4.09 -23.40 -6.26
N ASP A 186 2.97 -23.85 -5.72
CA ASP A 186 2.65 -25.27 -5.48
C ASP A 186 2.83 -26.19 -6.71
N VAL A 187 3.18 -27.45 -6.44
CA VAL A 187 3.20 -28.56 -7.42
C VAL A 187 2.24 -29.66 -6.96
N GLU A 188 1.35 -30.08 -7.85
CA GLU A 188 0.26 -31.00 -7.52
C GLU A 188 0.09 -32.08 -8.59
N LEU A 189 -0.26 -33.30 -8.16
CA LEU A 189 -0.73 -34.37 -9.04
C LEU A 189 -2.23 -34.59 -8.83
N GLU A 190 -3.01 -34.30 -9.87
CA GLU A 190 -4.44 -34.54 -9.94
C GLU A 190 -4.71 -35.92 -10.56
N LEU A 191 -5.54 -36.74 -9.90
CA LEU A 191 -5.97 -38.06 -10.39
C LEU A 191 -7.49 -38.08 -10.53
N THR A 192 -7.99 -38.35 -11.73
CA THR A 192 -9.42 -38.40 -12.04
C THR A 192 -9.78 -39.67 -12.81
N ASP A 193 -11.08 -39.99 -12.90
CA ASP A 193 -11.56 -40.98 -13.86
C ASP A 193 -11.33 -40.47 -15.30
N ARG A 194 -11.14 -41.38 -16.27
CA ARG A 194 -10.97 -40.99 -17.69
C ARG A 194 -12.10 -40.15 -18.26
N VAL A 195 -13.32 -40.38 -17.78
CA VAL A 195 -14.45 -39.50 -18.07
C VAL A 195 -14.63 -38.57 -16.88
N ASN A 196 -14.34 -37.29 -17.09
CA ASN A 196 -14.36 -36.29 -16.03
C ASN A 196 -14.85 -34.94 -16.55
N ILE A 197 -15.26 -34.08 -15.60
CA ILE A 197 -15.63 -32.69 -15.85
C ILE A 197 -14.34 -31.91 -16.14
N TRP A 198 -14.16 -31.51 -17.39
CA TRP A 198 -12.94 -30.85 -17.84
C TRP A 198 -12.92 -29.37 -17.46
N ASP A 199 -14.00 -28.66 -17.78
CA ASP A 199 -14.13 -27.22 -17.64
C ASP A 199 -15.61 -26.84 -17.51
N TYR A 200 -15.88 -25.67 -16.94
CA TYR A 200 -17.21 -25.07 -16.95
C TYR A 200 -17.13 -23.54 -17.07
N ASN A 201 -18.15 -22.93 -17.65
CA ASN A 201 -18.33 -21.48 -17.68
C ASN A 201 -19.66 -21.13 -17.00
N PHE A 202 -19.64 -20.19 -16.08
CA PHE A 202 -20.83 -19.64 -15.44
C PHE A 202 -21.01 -18.18 -15.83
N GLU A 203 -22.17 -17.88 -16.41
CA GLU A 203 -22.59 -16.52 -16.69
C GLU A 203 -23.90 -16.22 -15.97
N SER A 204 -24.00 -15.00 -15.43
CA SER A 204 -25.24 -14.51 -14.84
C SER A 204 -25.62 -13.17 -15.44
N ASP A 205 -26.91 -13.00 -15.72
CA ASP A 205 -27.50 -11.72 -16.11
C ASP A 205 -28.74 -11.42 -15.23
N PHE A 206 -29.28 -10.22 -15.34
CA PHE A 206 -30.52 -9.80 -14.70
C PHE A 206 -31.49 -9.17 -15.68
N ASP A 207 -32.77 -9.19 -15.31
CA ASP A 207 -33.79 -8.37 -15.95
C ASP A 207 -33.45 -6.86 -15.89
N ALA A 208 -34.19 -6.06 -16.66
CA ALA A 208 -33.95 -4.61 -16.74
C ALA A 208 -34.14 -3.85 -15.40
N GLU A 209 -34.82 -4.46 -14.42
CA GLU A 209 -35.02 -3.91 -13.08
C GLU A 209 -34.00 -4.44 -12.06
N TYR A 210 -33.09 -5.32 -12.48
CA TYR A 210 -32.16 -6.06 -11.63
C TYR A 210 -32.84 -6.84 -10.50
N LYS A 211 -34.00 -7.45 -10.74
CA LYS A 211 -34.76 -8.20 -9.73
C LYS A 211 -34.63 -9.72 -9.89
N LYS A 212 -34.84 -10.22 -11.10
CA LYS A 212 -34.70 -11.64 -11.43
C LYS A 212 -33.40 -11.88 -12.20
N ALA A 213 -32.73 -12.98 -11.86
CA ALA A 213 -31.52 -13.40 -12.54
C ALA A 213 -31.77 -14.51 -13.56
N GLU A 214 -30.95 -14.52 -14.60
CA GLU A 214 -30.74 -15.68 -15.47
C GLU A 214 -29.33 -16.22 -15.22
N ALA A 215 -29.16 -17.54 -15.28
CA ALA A 215 -27.86 -18.20 -15.18
C ALA A 215 -27.67 -19.17 -16.35
N ALA A 216 -26.51 -19.11 -16.98
CA ALA A 216 -26.05 -20.08 -17.97
C ALA A 216 -24.86 -20.86 -17.41
N LEU A 217 -24.90 -22.18 -17.55
CA LEU A 217 -23.78 -23.08 -17.27
C LEU A 217 -23.42 -23.83 -18.54
N GLU A 218 -22.20 -23.60 -19.03
CA GLU A 218 -21.60 -24.43 -20.07
C GLU A 218 -20.64 -25.41 -19.41
N ILE A 219 -20.75 -26.70 -19.71
CA ILE A 219 -19.97 -27.76 -19.08
C ILE A 219 -19.34 -28.62 -20.16
N LYS A 220 -18.01 -28.79 -20.09
CA LYS A 220 -17.23 -29.63 -21.00
C LYS A 220 -16.80 -30.91 -20.27
N ILE A 221 -16.99 -32.04 -20.92
CA ILE A 221 -16.65 -33.37 -20.38
C ILE A 221 -15.53 -33.97 -21.23
N ASN A 222 -14.44 -34.38 -20.58
CA ASN A 222 -13.33 -35.06 -21.22
C ASN A 222 -13.53 -36.57 -21.24
N GLY A 223 -12.97 -37.25 -22.26
CA GLY A 223 -12.86 -38.71 -22.35
C GLY A 223 -14.14 -39.49 -22.64
N THR A 224 -15.24 -38.82 -23.01
CA THR A 224 -16.52 -39.47 -23.34
C THR A 224 -16.44 -40.48 -24.49
N GLU A 225 -15.44 -40.33 -25.36
CA GLU A 225 -15.13 -41.18 -26.50
C GLU A 225 -14.26 -42.40 -26.14
N LEU A 226 -13.67 -42.41 -24.93
CA LEU A 226 -12.76 -43.45 -24.48
C LEU A 226 -13.48 -44.66 -23.87
N VAL A 227 -14.74 -44.51 -23.47
CA VAL A 227 -15.58 -45.55 -22.86
C VAL A 227 -17.03 -45.45 -23.33
N GLU A 228 -17.82 -46.52 -23.17
CA GLU A 228 -19.26 -46.48 -23.46
C GLU A 228 -19.98 -45.67 -22.37
N THR A 229 -20.47 -44.49 -22.74
CA THR A 229 -21.14 -43.54 -21.83
C THR A 229 -22.67 -43.57 -21.94
N LYS A 230 -23.25 -44.48 -22.73
CA LYS A 230 -24.70 -44.58 -22.85
C LYS A 230 -25.36 -44.89 -21.51
N GLY A 231 -26.34 -44.07 -21.15
CA GLY A 231 -27.09 -44.17 -19.88
C GLY A 231 -26.45 -43.40 -18.73
N TRP A 232 -25.24 -42.86 -18.89
CA TRP A 232 -24.63 -41.97 -17.91
C TRP A 232 -25.43 -40.67 -17.78
N GLN A 233 -25.43 -40.09 -16.58
CA GLN A 233 -26.18 -38.88 -16.26
C GLN A 233 -25.24 -37.78 -15.77
N LEU A 234 -25.50 -36.55 -16.19
CA LEU A 234 -24.93 -35.35 -15.61
C LEU A 234 -25.99 -34.65 -14.77
N LYS A 235 -25.64 -34.30 -13.54
CA LYS A 235 -26.47 -33.50 -12.63
C LYS A 235 -25.74 -32.20 -12.30
N ALA A 236 -26.42 -31.08 -12.40
CA ALA A 236 -25.91 -29.78 -11.96
C ALA A 236 -26.93 -29.13 -11.03
N ALA A 237 -26.48 -28.59 -9.90
CA ALA A 237 -27.32 -27.89 -8.94
C ALA A 237 -26.63 -26.63 -8.43
N ILE A 238 -27.43 -25.57 -8.26
CA ILE A 238 -27.05 -24.31 -7.61
C ILE A 238 -27.88 -24.21 -6.34
N SER A 239 -27.23 -23.98 -5.20
CA SER A 239 -27.89 -23.94 -3.89
C SER A 239 -27.27 -22.88 -2.97
N ALA A 240 -28.04 -22.43 -1.98
CA ALA A 240 -27.54 -21.60 -0.88
C ALA A 240 -28.40 -21.84 0.37
N GLU A 241 -27.79 -21.73 1.55
CA GLU A 241 -28.50 -21.88 2.84
C GLU A 241 -29.36 -23.18 2.90
N ASP A 242 -28.80 -24.30 2.43
CA ASP A 242 -29.44 -25.63 2.32
C ASP A 242 -30.70 -25.67 1.43
N LYS A 243 -30.91 -24.67 0.57
CA LYS A 243 -32.01 -24.61 -0.40
C LYS A 243 -31.48 -24.70 -1.82
N GLU A 244 -32.06 -25.60 -2.60
CA GLU A 244 -31.86 -25.67 -4.04
C GLU A 244 -32.51 -24.45 -4.70
N LEU A 245 -31.70 -23.68 -5.43
CA LEU A 245 -32.15 -22.57 -6.27
C LEU A 245 -32.54 -23.06 -7.66
N ALA A 246 -31.72 -23.92 -8.24
CA ALA A 246 -31.91 -24.50 -9.56
C ALA A 246 -31.17 -25.83 -9.67
N ALA A 247 -31.74 -26.79 -10.41
CA ALA A 247 -31.08 -28.04 -10.73
C ALA A 247 -31.51 -28.57 -12.10
N ALA A 248 -30.63 -29.35 -12.72
CA ALA A 248 -30.91 -30.08 -13.95
C ALA A 248 -30.25 -31.47 -13.90
N GLU A 249 -30.92 -32.44 -14.52
CA GLU A 249 -30.42 -33.80 -14.72
C GLU A 249 -30.68 -34.19 -16.18
N LEU A 250 -29.65 -34.67 -16.86
CA LEU A 250 -29.72 -35.04 -18.27
C LEU A 250 -28.76 -36.19 -18.60
N GLU A 251 -29.02 -36.87 -19.71
CA GLU A 251 -28.07 -37.83 -20.27
C GLU A 251 -26.75 -37.12 -20.63
N LEU A 252 -25.62 -37.77 -20.32
CA LEU A 252 -24.29 -37.25 -20.56
C LEU A 252 -24.04 -36.96 -22.05
N ARG A 253 -23.44 -35.80 -22.32
CA ARG A 253 -22.90 -35.40 -23.63
C ARG A 253 -21.52 -34.78 -23.44
N PRO A 254 -20.68 -34.72 -24.49
CA PRO A 254 -19.36 -34.09 -24.42
C PRO A 254 -19.41 -32.61 -24.02
N GLU A 255 -20.45 -31.91 -24.46
CA GLU A 255 -20.73 -30.52 -24.13
C GLU A 255 -22.20 -30.38 -23.73
N VAL A 256 -22.44 -29.65 -22.64
CA VAL A 256 -23.76 -29.43 -22.06
C VAL A 256 -23.95 -27.94 -21.77
N GLU A 257 -25.08 -27.39 -22.18
CA GLU A 257 -25.50 -26.02 -21.85
C GLU A 257 -26.80 -26.08 -21.04
N LEU A 258 -26.81 -25.45 -19.87
CA LEU A 258 -27.96 -25.35 -18.98
C LEU A 258 -28.31 -23.88 -18.77
N ASN A 259 -29.59 -23.56 -18.94
CA ASN A 259 -30.10 -22.21 -18.78
C ASN A 259 -31.20 -22.20 -17.72
N PHE A 260 -31.01 -21.38 -16.69
CA PHE A 260 -31.97 -21.17 -15.61
C PHE A 260 -32.46 -19.72 -15.66
N LYS A 261 -33.77 -19.52 -15.51
CA LYS A 261 -34.42 -18.20 -15.65
C LYS A 261 -35.30 -17.90 -14.45
N ASP A 262 -35.66 -16.62 -14.32
CA ASP A 262 -36.55 -16.11 -13.27
C ASP A 262 -36.07 -16.42 -11.84
N LEU A 263 -34.74 -16.53 -11.65
CA LEU A 263 -34.13 -16.88 -10.38
C LEU A 263 -34.25 -15.72 -9.39
N ASP A 264 -34.59 -16.05 -8.14
CA ASP A 264 -34.61 -15.11 -7.03
C ASP A 264 -33.30 -15.22 -6.24
N VAL A 265 -32.39 -14.27 -6.47
CA VAL A 265 -31.03 -14.34 -5.95
C VAL A 265 -30.64 -13.12 -5.13
N LYS A 266 -29.83 -13.36 -4.10
CA LYS A 266 -29.05 -12.30 -3.46
C LYS A 266 -27.83 -12.02 -4.35
N LYS A 267 -27.62 -10.74 -4.67
CA LYS A 267 -26.54 -10.33 -5.58
C LYS A 267 -25.21 -10.27 -4.84
N TRP A 268 -24.14 -10.63 -5.54
CA TRP A 268 -22.78 -10.47 -5.04
C TRP A 268 -22.31 -9.02 -5.21
N THR A 269 -21.70 -8.46 -4.18
CA THR A 269 -20.98 -7.17 -4.17
C THR A 269 -19.81 -7.23 -3.16
N ALA A 270 -18.87 -6.29 -3.20
CA ALA A 270 -17.82 -6.19 -2.18
C ALA A 270 -18.35 -5.82 -0.77
N GLU A 271 -19.58 -5.32 -0.68
CA GLU A 271 -20.24 -4.94 0.59
C GLU A 271 -21.09 -6.09 1.16
N SER A 272 -21.61 -6.93 0.28
CA SER A 272 -22.48 -8.08 0.57
C SER A 272 -22.08 -9.27 -0.33
N PRO A 273 -20.98 -9.99 -0.03
CA PRO A 273 -20.41 -11.03 -0.90
C PRO A 273 -21.17 -12.34 -0.79
N PHE A 274 -22.45 -12.35 -1.20
CA PHE A 274 -23.28 -13.55 -1.14
C PHE A 274 -22.88 -14.53 -2.25
N LEU A 275 -22.59 -15.78 -1.87
CA LEU A 275 -22.16 -16.85 -2.76
C LEU A 275 -23.15 -18.02 -2.73
N TYR A 276 -23.28 -18.68 -3.87
CA TYR A 276 -24.07 -19.89 -4.08
C TYR A 276 -23.15 -21.07 -4.35
N GLN A 277 -23.46 -22.23 -3.77
CA GLN A 277 -22.75 -23.48 -4.04
C GLN A 277 -23.21 -24.05 -5.39
N LEU A 278 -22.26 -24.21 -6.31
CA LEU A 278 -22.40 -25.04 -7.50
C LEU A 278 -21.95 -26.46 -7.19
N GLU A 279 -22.73 -27.46 -7.59
CA GLU A 279 -22.31 -28.85 -7.63
C GLU A 279 -22.62 -29.43 -9.02
N ILE A 280 -21.61 -29.96 -9.70
CA ILE A 280 -21.75 -30.72 -10.94
C ILE A 280 -21.27 -32.15 -10.65
N SER A 281 -22.12 -33.13 -10.92
CA SER A 281 -21.86 -34.55 -10.63
C SER A 281 -22.14 -35.41 -11.85
N LEU A 282 -21.22 -36.34 -12.12
CA LEU A 282 -21.30 -37.30 -13.21
C LEU A 282 -21.57 -38.70 -12.66
N TYR A 283 -22.60 -39.38 -13.18
CA TYR A 283 -22.98 -40.74 -12.78
C TYR A 283 -22.92 -41.70 -13.97
N ASP A 284 -22.46 -42.93 -13.74
CA ASP A 284 -22.52 -43.99 -14.75
C ASP A 284 -23.94 -44.59 -14.90
N ALA A 285 -24.10 -45.52 -15.85
CA ALA A 285 -25.38 -46.17 -16.14
C ALA A 285 -25.92 -47.01 -14.96
N GLU A 286 -25.05 -47.44 -14.05
CA GLU A 286 -25.40 -48.15 -12.82
C GLU A 286 -25.73 -47.20 -11.66
N GLY A 287 -25.54 -45.89 -11.84
CA GLY A 287 -25.81 -44.85 -10.85
C GLY A 287 -24.66 -44.59 -9.88
N ASN A 288 -23.45 -45.05 -10.17
CA ASN A 288 -22.26 -44.75 -9.38
C ASN A 288 -21.71 -43.36 -9.73
N LEU A 289 -21.32 -42.58 -8.73
CA LEU A 289 -20.64 -41.30 -8.92
C LEU A 289 -19.25 -41.54 -9.53
N ARG A 290 -18.96 -40.87 -10.64
CA ARG A 290 -17.70 -40.95 -11.41
C ARG A 290 -16.83 -39.73 -11.25
N ASP A 291 -17.45 -38.55 -11.24
CA ASP A 291 -16.73 -37.30 -11.00
C ASP A 291 -17.66 -36.28 -10.34
N GLN A 292 -17.08 -35.38 -9.56
CA GLN A 292 -17.79 -34.29 -8.91
C GLN A 292 -16.93 -33.04 -8.84
N LEU A 293 -17.53 -31.90 -9.20
CA LEU A 293 -16.97 -30.57 -9.09
C LEU A 293 -17.83 -29.73 -8.14
N LYS A 294 -17.17 -28.97 -7.28
CA LYS A 294 -17.79 -27.99 -6.36
C LYS A 294 -17.11 -26.64 -6.48
N ASP A 295 -17.90 -25.59 -6.61
CA ASP A 295 -17.41 -24.20 -6.60
C ASP A 295 -18.44 -23.25 -5.98
N GLN A 296 -18.05 -21.98 -5.79
CA GLN A 296 -18.87 -20.89 -5.31
C GLN A 296 -19.14 -19.88 -6.43
N LEU A 297 -20.39 -19.49 -6.60
CA LEU A 297 -20.84 -18.57 -7.64
C LEU A 297 -21.40 -17.28 -7.03
N GLY A 298 -21.02 -16.14 -7.58
CA GLY A 298 -21.62 -14.84 -7.24
C GLY A 298 -22.47 -14.31 -8.39
N PHE A 299 -23.76 -14.08 -8.15
CA PHE A 299 -24.65 -13.48 -9.14
C PHE A 299 -24.42 -11.97 -9.21
N ARG A 300 -23.87 -11.50 -10.34
CA ARG A 300 -23.59 -10.08 -10.56
C ARG A 300 -23.54 -9.71 -12.03
N LYS A 301 -23.90 -8.46 -12.35
CA LYS A 301 -23.78 -7.90 -13.70
C LYS A 301 -22.93 -6.65 -13.69
N ILE A 302 -21.96 -6.58 -14.61
CA ILE A 302 -21.09 -5.42 -14.81
C ILE A 302 -21.45 -4.78 -16.14
N GLU A 303 -21.56 -3.46 -16.14
CA GLU A 303 -21.85 -2.72 -17.36
C GLU A 303 -21.15 -1.36 -17.35
N ILE A 304 -20.76 -0.87 -18.53
CA ILE A 304 -20.39 0.53 -18.71
C ILE A 304 -21.55 1.26 -19.38
N LYS A 305 -22.13 2.25 -18.68
CA LYS A 305 -23.24 3.07 -19.19
C LYS A 305 -23.02 4.53 -18.87
N ASN A 306 -23.06 5.36 -19.91
CA ASN A 306 -22.89 6.82 -19.82
C ASN A 306 -21.60 7.24 -19.09
N GLY A 307 -20.47 6.60 -19.44
CA GLY A 307 -19.18 6.89 -18.82
C GLY A 307 -19.06 6.43 -17.37
N ARG A 308 -19.88 5.46 -16.94
CA ARG A 308 -19.87 4.93 -15.59
C ARG A 308 -19.75 3.42 -15.56
N ILE A 309 -18.89 2.90 -14.70
CA ILE A 309 -18.83 1.48 -14.34
C ILE A 309 -19.94 1.19 -13.34
N LEU A 310 -20.84 0.29 -13.71
CA LEU A 310 -21.98 -0.14 -12.90
C LEU A 310 -21.83 -1.60 -12.51
N LEU A 311 -22.12 -1.90 -11.25
CA LEU A 311 -22.34 -3.26 -10.76
C LEU A 311 -23.80 -3.36 -10.32
N ASN A 312 -24.53 -4.34 -10.83
CA ASN A 312 -25.94 -4.57 -10.51
C ASN A 312 -26.81 -3.30 -10.69
N GLY A 313 -26.49 -2.50 -11.72
CA GLY A 313 -27.19 -1.26 -12.06
C GLY A 313 -26.82 -0.04 -11.20
N LYS A 314 -25.85 -0.15 -10.29
CA LYS A 314 -25.38 0.93 -9.41
C LYS A 314 -23.94 1.29 -9.72
N GLN A 315 -23.63 2.58 -9.68
CA GLN A 315 -22.26 3.06 -9.81
C GLN A 315 -21.44 2.66 -8.59
N ILE A 316 -20.28 2.05 -8.84
CA ILE A 316 -19.30 1.68 -7.82
C ILE A 316 -18.11 2.63 -7.83
N MET A 317 -17.48 2.79 -6.66
CA MET A 317 -16.26 3.57 -6.47
C MET A 317 -15.14 2.66 -5.97
N PHE A 318 -14.00 2.66 -6.65
CA PHE A 318 -12.82 1.87 -6.30
C PHE A 318 -11.99 2.58 -5.24
N ARG A 319 -11.98 1.99 -4.05
CA ARG A 319 -11.11 2.30 -2.92
C ARG A 319 -10.02 1.23 -2.92
N GLY A 320 -9.15 1.29 -3.93
CA GLY A 320 -8.27 0.19 -4.30
C GLY A 320 -6.84 0.31 -3.79
N VAL A 321 -6.08 -0.78 -3.93
CA VAL A 321 -4.63 -0.82 -3.74
C VAL A 321 -4.02 -1.82 -4.75
N ASN A 322 -2.83 -1.53 -5.28
CA ASN A 322 -2.02 -2.50 -6.03
C ASN A 322 -1.35 -3.45 -5.04
N ARG A 323 -1.23 -4.72 -5.42
CA ARG A 323 -0.62 -5.73 -4.55
C ARG A 323 0.30 -6.63 -5.38
N HIS A 324 1.57 -6.66 -5.02
CA HIS A 324 2.47 -7.76 -5.32
C HIS A 324 2.35 -8.93 -4.32
N GLU A 325 2.56 -10.16 -4.79
CA GLU A 325 2.80 -11.31 -3.91
C GLU A 325 4.21 -11.24 -3.32
N PHE A 326 4.33 -10.72 -2.09
CA PHE A 326 5.62 -10.58 -1.44
C PHE A 326 5.62 -11.00 0.04
N ASN A 327 6.74 -11.56 0.47
CA ASN A 327 7.10 -11.81 1.85
C ASN A 327 8.60 -11.50 2.08
N GLN A 328 8.90 -10.80 3.17
CA GLN A 328 10.26 -10.38 3.56
C GLN A 328 11.30 -11.51 3.71
N ASP A 329 10.89 -12.77 3.83
CA ASP A 329 11.72 -13.97 4.03
C ASP A 329 11.71 -14.91 2.83
N THR A 330 10.56 -15.07 2.19
CA THR A 330 10.32 -16.07 1.13
C THR A 330 10.04 -15.46 -0.24
N GLY A 331 10.11 -14.13 -0.36
CA GLY A 331 9.97 -13.41 -1.62
C GLY A 331 8.57 -13.62 -2.21
N ARG A 332 8.49 -14.15 -3.43
CA ARG A 332 7.21 -14.40 -4.12
C ARG A 332 6.48 -15.66 -3.64
N THR A 333 7.07 -16.44 -2.74
CA THR A 333 6.42 -17.63 -2.16
C THR A 333 5.65 -17.24 -0.89
N ILE A 334 4.37 -16.92 -1.06
CA ILE A 334 3.46 -16.55 0.05
C ILE A 334 2.53 -17.70 0.45
N THR A 335 2.15 -17.73 1.72
CA THR A 335 1.24 -18.72 2.30
C THR A 335 -0.24 -18.32 2.14
N LYS A 336 -1.14 -19.29 2.31
CA LYS A 336 -2.59 -19.05 2.30
C LYS A 336 -3.02 -18.15 3.46
N GLU A 337 -2.37 -18.31 4.61
CA GLU A 337 -2.61 -17.52 5.81
C GLU A 337 -2.26 -16.05 5.59
N GLU A 338 -1.15 -15.77 4.91
CA GLU A 338 -0.73 -14.39 4.57
C GLU A 338 -1.68 -13.74 3.56
N MET A 339 -2.13 -14.46 2.54
CA MET A 339 -3.16 -13.95 1.62
C MET A 339 -4.46 -13.58 2.36
N LEU A 340 -4.88 -14.42 3.31
CA LEU A 340 -6.06 -14.14 4.14
C LEU A 340 -5.81 -12.92 5.03
N GLU A 341 -4.64 -12.80 5.63
CA GLU A 341 -4.26 -11.63 6.43
C GLU A 341 -4.34 -10.33 5.61
N ASP A 342 -3.79 -10.33 4.40
CA ASP A 342 -3.87 -9.19 3.47
C ASP A 342 -5.33 -8.80 3.19
N VAL A 343 -6.16 -9.76 2.76
CA VAL A 343 -7.57 -9.52 2.44
C VAL A 343 -8.33 -8.96 3.65
N LEU A 344 -8.14 -9.55 4.84
CA LEU A 344 -8.77 -9.07 6.06
C LEU A 344 -8.27 -7.68 6.45
N MET A 345 -6.97 -7.40 6.30
CA MET A 345 -6.39 -6.12 6.62
C MET A 345 -6.90 -5.02 5.68
N MET A 346 -6.99 -5.28 4.38
CA MET A 346 -7.61 -4.39 3.40
C MET A 346 -9.05 -4.05 3.81
N LYS A 347 -9.88 -5.05 4.10
CA LYS A 347 -11.27 -4.86 4.54
C LYS A 347 -11.37 -4.03 5.83
N LYS A 348 -10.51 -4.33 6.82
CA LYS A 348 -10.45 -3.59 8.10
C LYS A 348 -10.00 -2.13 7.94
N HIS A 349 -9.35 -1.81 6.81
CA HIS A 349 -8.91 -0.46 6.43
C HIS A 349 -9.78 0.18 5.35
N ASN A 350 -11.04 -0.26 5.19
CA ASN A 350 -12.03 0.33 4.29
C ASN A 350 -11.72 0.17 2.78
N ILE A 351 -10.69 -0.60 2.42
CA ILE A 351 -10.35 -0.95 1.04
C ILE A 351 -11.41 -1.92 0.50
N ASN A 352 -11.86 -1.70 -0.73
CA ASN A 352 -12.88 -2.52 -1.38
C ASN A 352 -12.42 -3.15 -2.71
N ALA A 353 -11.19 -2.85 -3.15
CA ALA A 353 -10.67 -3.35 -4.41
C ALA A 353 -9.16 -3.62 -4.35
N VAL A 354 -8.69 -4.54 -5.19
CA VAL A 354 -7.28 -4.86 -5.37
C VAL A 354 -6.96 -5.05 -6.86
N ARG A 355 -5.80 -4.58 -7.30
CA ARG A 355 -5.23 -4.89 -8.62
C ARG A 355 -4.05 -5.84 -8.40
N THR A 356 -4.02 -6.96 -9.11
CA THR A 356 -2.94 -7.97 -9.02
C THR A 356 -1.76 -7.49 -9.86
N ALA A 357 -0.92 -6.62 -9.27
CA ALA A 357 0.19 -5.97 -9.95
C ALA A 357 1.39 -6.93 -10.02
N HIS A 358 1.95 -7.26 -11.20
CA HIS A 358 1.39 -7.12 -12.56
C HIS A 358 1.32 -8.48 -13.26
N TYR A 359 0.68 -9.42 -12.57
CA TYR A 359 0.52 -10.80 -12.98
C TYR A 359 -0.65 -11.42 -12.19
N PRO A 360 -1.24 -12.53 -12.67
CA PRO A 360 -2.27 -13.19 -11.91
C PRO A 360 -1.72 -13.82 -10.63
N ASP A 361 -2.42 -13.59 -9.53
CA ASP A 361 -2.15 -14.18 -8.21
C ASP A 361 -2.46 -15.69 -8.18
N LEU A 362 -2.17 -16.35 -7.06
CA LEU A 362 -2.65 -17.70 -6.80
C LEU A 362 -4.18 -17.79 -6.79
N PRO A 363 -4.80 -18.84 -7.37
CA PRO A 363 -6.28 -18.96 -7.43
C PRO A 363 -7.00 -18.83 -6.08
N TYR A 364 -6.33 -19.22 -4.99
CA TYR A 364 -6.86 -19.08 -3.64
C TYR A 364 -7.12 -17.63 -3.24
N PHE A 365 -6.33 -16.66 -3.73
CA PHE A 365 -6.53 -15.24 -3.45
C PHE A 365 -7.88 -14.74 -3.99
N TYR A 366 -8.25 -15.13 -5.21
CA TYR A 366 -9.53 -14.77 -5.82
C TYR A 366 -10.72 -15.41 -5.08
N GLU A 367 -10.56 -16.63 -4.57
CA GLU A 367 -11.56 -17.24 -3.69
C GLU A 367 -11.76 -16.44 -2.39
N LEU A 368 -10.68 -15.90 -1.83
CA LEU A 368 -10.76 -15.00 -0.67
C LEU A 368 -11.46 -13.69 -1.06
N CYS A 369 -11.14 -13.10 -2.21
CA CYS A 369 -11.82 -11.90 -2.71
C CYS A 369 -13.32 -12.13 -2.94
N ASP A 370 -13.70 -13.29 -3.48
CA ASP A 370 -15.10 -13.73 -3.63
C ASP A 370 -15.80 -13.82 -2.26
N GLN A 371 -15.15 -14.46 -1.28
CA GLN A 371 -15.72 -14.73 0.05
C GLN A 371 -15.82 -13.49 0.94
N TYR A 372 -14.78 -12.66 0.96
CA TYR A 372 -14.68 -11.50 1.85
C TYR A 372 -15.15 -10.19 1.20
N GLY A 373 -15.31 -10.19 -0.12
CA GLY A 373 -15.82 -9.05 -0.88
C GLY A 373 -14.76 -8.00 -1.15
N LEU A 374 -13.93 -8.25 -2.16
CA LEU A 374 -13.07 -7.28 -2.83
C LEU A 374 -13.32 -7.33 -4.33
N TYR A 375 -13.35 -6.17 -4.98
CA TYR A 375 -13.31 -6.08 -6.43
C TYR A 375 -11.89 -6.29 -6.94
N VAL A 376 -11.71 -7.14 -7.93
CA VAL A 376 -10.39 -7.48 -8.48
C VAL A 376 -10.27 -6.97 -9.90
N ILE A 377 -9.19 -6.25 -10.16
CA ILE A 377 -8.62 -6.09 -11.51
C ILE A 377 -7.60 -7.19 -11.66
N ASP A 378 -7.93 -8.17 -12.49
CA ASP A 378 -7.08 -9.33 -12.74
C ASP A 378 -6.24 -9.06 -13.98
N GLU A 379 -4.93 -9.11 -13.84
CA GLU A 379 -3.98 -8.59 -14.82
C GLU A 379 -3.13 -9.71 -15.43
N ALA A 380 -2.99 -9.68 -16.76
CA ALA A 380 -2.10 -10.61 -17.45
C ALA A 380 -0.66 -10.36 -17.03
N ASP A 381 0.12 -11.44 -16.88
CA ASP A 381 1.56 -11.40 -16.58
C ASP A 381 2.33 -10.83 -17.78
N LEU A 382 2.29 -9.51 -17.98
CA LEU A 382 2.80 -8.87 -19.19
C LEU A 382 3.26 -7.44 -18.91
N GLU A 383 4.58 -7.27 -18.87
CA GLU A 383 5.25 -5.98 -18.75
C GLU A 383 6.57 -5.95 -19.53
N CYS A 384 6.79 -4.88 -20.30
CA CYS A 384 7.92 -4.72 -21.22
C CYS A 384 8.63 -3.38 -20.97
N HIS A 385 8.68 -2.91 -19.72
CA HIS A 385 8.96 -1.52 -19.37
C HIS A 385 10.31 -1.03 -19.90
N GLY A 386 11.37 -1.83 -19.77
CA GLY A 386 12.73 -1.49 -20.19
C GLY A 386 12.90 -1.21 -21.69
N PHE A 387 11.90 -1.54 -22.53
CA PHE A 387 11.90 -1.09 -23.92
C PHE A 387 11.68 0.43 -24.07
N GLU A 388 11.19 1.12 -23.04
CA GLU A 388 11.06 2.60 -22.99
C GLU A 388 12.42 3.28 -23.25
N LEU A 389 13.51 2.66 -22.78
CA LEU A 389 14.87 3.17 -22.93
C LEU A 389 15.44 2.97 -24.35
N THR A 390 14.71 2.29 -25.24
CA THR A 390 15.16 2.04 -26.61
C THR A 390 14.69 3.13 -27.58
N SER A 391 15.18 3.09 -28.82
CA SER A 391 14.68 3.97 -29.87
C SER A 391 13.26 3.61 -30.36
N ASP A 392 12.74 2.44 -29.97
CA ASP A 392 11.43 1.93 -30.38
C ASP A 392 10.79 1.14 -29.23
N TYR A 393 10.02 1.83 -28.38
CA TYR A 393 9.29 1.19 -27.29
C TYR A 393 8.31 0.11 -27.79
N LYS A 394 7.84 0.20 -29.05
CA LYS A 394 6.90 -0.79 -29.62
C LYS A 394 7.58 -2.03 -30.18
N MET A 395 8.88 -2.18 -29.99
CA MET A 395 9.71 -3.19 -30.66
C MET A 395 9.08 -4.58 -30.64
N ILE A 396 8.55 -5.03 -29.50
CA ILE A 396 7.90 -6.34 -29.38
C ILE A 396 6.38 -6.26 -29.28
N THR A 397 5.81 -5.15 -28.82
CA THR A 397 4.34 -5.00 -28.68
C THR A 397 3.63 -4.81 -30.03
N ALA A 398 4.36 -4.41 -31.07
CA ALA A 398 3.88 -4.31 -32.44
C ALA A 398 4.50 -5.38 -33.39
N ASP A 399 5.37 -6.27 -32.91
CA ASP A 399 5.93 -7.36 -33.72
C ASP A 399 5.02 -8.59 -33.69
N GLN A 400 4.47 -8.92 -34.85
CA GLN A 400 3.57 -10.06 -35.06
C GLN A 400 4.19 -11.43 -34.73
N ASN A 401 5.53 -11.55 -34.68
CA ASN A 401 6.17 -12.78 -34.20
C ASN A 401 5.89 -13.04 -32.71
N TRP A 402 5.56 -12.00 -31.94
CA TRP A 402 5.25 -12.07 -30.51
C TRP A 402 3.75 -12.21 -30.22
N GLU A 403 2.86 -12.05 -31.22
CA GLU A 403 1.40 -12.06 -31.02
C GLU A 403 0.94 -13.30 -30.23
N LYS A 404 1.47 -14.48 -30.56
CA LYS A 404 1.13 -15.73 -29.86
C LYS A 404 1.50 -15.67 -28.36
N ALA A 405 2.63 -15.09 -28.00
CA ALA A 405 3.06 -14.99 -26.60
C ALA A 405 2.18 -14.03 -25.78
N PHE A 406 1.76 -12.93 -26.41
CA PHE A 406 0.82 -11.96 -25.81
C PHE A 406 -0.55 -12.61 -25.59
N VAL A 407 -1.12 -13.22 -26.64
CA VAL A 407 -2.45 -13.85 -26.56
C VAL A 407 -2.46 -15.05 -25.62
N ASP A 408 -1.39 -15.86 -25.55
CA ASP A 408 -1.29 -17.00 -24.61
C ASP A 408 -1.43 -16.55 -23.15
N ARG A 409 -0.80 -15.44 -22.77
CA ARG A 409 -0.90 -14.87 -21.42
C ARG A 409 -2.34 -14.40 -21.13
N MET A 410 -3.01 -13.78 -22.09
CA MET A 410 -4.41 -13.37 -21.91
C MET A 410 -5.38 -14.55 -21.85
N GLU A 411 -5.19 -15.56 -22.71
CA GLU A 411 -6.01 -16.77 -22.76
C GLU A 411 -5.96 -17.52 -21.43
N ARG A 412 -4.76 -17.77 -20.93
CA ARG A 412 -4.56 -18.49 -19.67
C ARG A 412 -5.12 -17.74 -18.46
N LEU A 413 -5.12 -16.40 -18.46
CA LEU A 413 -5.74 -15.57 -17.42
C LEU A 413 -7.26 -15.74 -17.44
N VAL A 414 -7.89 -15.41 -18.58
CA VAL A 414 -9.36 -15.42 -18.71
C VAL A 414 -9.91 -16.83 -18.48
N GLU A 415 -9.32 -17.85 -19.09
CA GLU A 415 -9.82 -19.21 -18.97
C GLU A 415 -9.76 -19.74 -17.54
N ARG A 416 -8.74 -19.34 -16.75
CA ARG A 416 -8.56 -19.74 -15.35
C ARG A 416 -9.60 -19.09 -14.43
N ASP A 417 -9.84 -17.79 -14.60
CA ASP A 417 -10.55 -16.96 -13.61
C ASP A 417 -11.93 -16.46 -14.05
N LYS A 418 -12.40 -16.82 -15.25
CA LYS A 418 -13.72 -16.41 -15.81
C LYS A 418 -14.92 -16.60 -14.87
N ASN A 419 -14.84 -17.57 -13.95
CA ASN A 419 -15.91 -17.89 -13.01
C ASN A 419 -15.85 -17.12 -11.67
N ARG A 420 -14.80 -16.33 -11.41
CA ARG A 420 -14.64 -15.58 -10.15
C ARG A 420 -15.53 -14.34 -10.13
N ALA A 421 -16.38 -14.22 -9.11
CA ALA A 421 -17.34 -13.12 -9.00
C ALA A 421 -16.64 -11.77 -8.74
N SER A 422 -15.56 -11.84 -7.95
CA SER A 422 -14.69 -10.73 -7.55
C SER A 422 -13.91 -10.12 -8.69
N VAL A 423 -13.53 -10.91 -9.70
CA VAL A 423 -12.90 -10.38 -10.90
C VAL A 423 -13.95 -9.60 -11.67
N ILE A 424 -13.76 -8.30 -11.75
CA ILE A 424 -14.71 -7.37 -12.39
C ILE A 424 -14.12 -6.66 -13.61
N ILE A 425 -12.80 -6.67 -13.77
CA ILE A 425 -12.10 -6.02 -14.88
C ILE A 425 -10.94 -6.94 -15.26
N TRP A 426 -10.75 -7.14 -16.57
CA TRP A 426 -9.54 -7.75 -17.11
C TRP A 426 -8.55 -6.66 -17.48
N SER A 427 -7.30 -6.79 -17.05
CA SER A 427 -6.20 -5.92 -17.47
C SER A 427 -5.26 -6.64 -18.42
N LEU A 428 -4.90 -5.99 -19.53
CA LEU A 428 -4.07 -6.59 -20.57
C LEU A 428 -2.58 -6.67 -20.21
N GLY A 429 -2.14 -6.03 -19.12
CA GLY A 429 -0.75 -5.93 -18.70
C GLY A 429 -0.43 -4.53 -18.18
N ASN A 430 0.86 -4.22 -18.06
CA ASN A 430 1.39 -2.96 -17.53
C ASN A 430 2.51 -2.40 -18.42
N GLU A 431 2.75 -1.08 -18.34
CA GLU A 431 3.91 -0.34 -18.87
C GLU A 431 4.68 -0.99 -20.04
N SER A 432 4.01 -1.16 -21.18
CA SER A 432 4.62 -1.79 -22.36
C SER A 432 4.41 -0.99 -23.65
N GLU A 433 3.81 0.20 -23.56
CA GLU A 433 3.26 0.96 -24.70
C GLU A 433 2.18 0.16 -25.48
N TYR A 434 1.33 0.84 -26.26
CA TYR A 434 0.27 0.16 -27.01
C TYR A 434 0.73 -0.26 -28.42
N GLY A 435 0.56 -1.54 -28.75
CA GLY A 435 0.90 -2.13 -30.05
C GLY A 435 -0.16 -3.10 -30.57
N SER A 436 0.04 -3.67 -31.76
CA SER A 436 -0.92 -4.59 -32.40
C SER A 436 -1.20 -5.84 -31.56
N ASN A 437 -0.23 -6.30 -30.77
CA ASN A 437 -0.38 -7.52 -29.98
C ASN A 437 -1.32 -7.30 -28.78
N PHE A 438 -1.37 -6.09 -28.21
CA PHE A 438 -2.39 -5.71 -27.23
C PHE A 438 -3.80 -5.67 -27.84
N ALA A 439 -3.93 -5.23 -29.09
CA ALA A 439 -5.21 -5.30 -29.80
C ALA A 439 -5.67 -6.76 -29.97
N ALA A 440 -4.76 -7.68 -30.30
CA ALA A 440 -5.05 -9.10 -30.41
C ALA A 440 -5.47 -9.73 -29.06
N MET A 441 -4.80 -9.35 -27.95
CA MET A 441 -5.22 -9.76 -26.61
C MET A 441 -6.63 -9.27 -26.27
N ALA A 442 -6.93 -8.00 -26.57
CA ALA A 442 -8.24 -7.42 -26.32
C ALA A 442 -9.35 -8.09 -27.16
N ASP A 443 -9.07 -8.41 -28.41
CA ASP A 443 -9.99 -9.12 -29.30
C ASP A 443 -10.28 -10.54 -28.79
N TYR A 444 -9.26 -11.26 -28.32
CA TYR A 444 -9.45 -12.54 -27.65
C TYR A 444 -10.32 -12.38 -26.40
N ALA A 445 -9.96 -11.47 -25.49
CA ALA A 445 -10.64 -11.31 -24.21
C ALA A 445 -12.12 -10.96 -24.37
N LYS A 446 -12.46 -10.02 -25.27
CA LYS A 446 -13.86 -9.67 -25.58
C LYS A 446 -14.67 -10.81 -26.16
N LYS A 447 -14.02 -11.72 -26.90
CA LYS A 447 -14.67 -12.89 -27.49
C LYS A 447 -14.85 -14.00 -26.45
N ALA A 448 -13.85 -14.20 -25.60
CA ALA A 448 -13.86 -15.23 -24.57
C ALA A 448 -14.79 -14.88 -23.41
N ASP A 449 -14.82 -13.62 -22.99
CA ASP A 449 -15.67 -13.14 -21.90
C ASP A 449 -16.20 -11.71 -22.19
N PRO A 450 -17.44 -11.58 -22.70
CA PRO A 450 -18.07 -10.28 -22.91
C PRO A 450 -18.67 -9.69 -21.61
N THR A 451 -18.59 -10.39 -20.47
CA THR A 451 -19.26 -10.00 -19.22
C THR A 451 -18.46 -9.01 -18.37
N ARG A 452 -17.19 -8.76 -18.74
CA ARG A 452 -16.26 -7.87 -18.02
C ARG A 452 -15.64 -6.83 -18.97
N PRO A 453 -15.49 -5.57 -18.54
CA PRO A 453 -14.76 -4.55 -19.27
C PRO A 453 -13.25 -4.81 -19.28
N LEU A 454 -12.59 -4.28 -20.32
CA LEU A 454 -11.13 -4.32 -20.45
C LEU A 454 -10.45 -3.02 -19.98
N HIS A 455 -9.28 -3.19 -19.38
CA HIS A 455 -8.38 -2.14 -18.91
C HIS A 455 -6.96 -2.34 -19.49
N TYR A 456 -6.28 -1.24 -19.84
CA TYR A 456 -4.83 -1.18 -20.07
C TYR A 456 -4.43 0.30 -20.13
N GLU A 457 -3.54 0.74 -19.24
CA GLU A 457 -3.10 2.15 -19.19
C GLU A 457 -2.41 2.57 -20.50
N GLY A 458 -1.58 1.68 -21.06
CA GLY A 458 -0.83 1.97 -22.27
C GLY A 458 -1.71 2.30 -23.48
N ASP A 459 -2.98 1.86 -23.49
CA ASP A 459 -4.00 2.27 -24.48
C ASP A 459 -4.55 3.67 -24.17
N LYS A 460 -3.68 4.69 -24.25
CA LYS A 460 -3.97 6.10 -23.93
C LYS A 460 -5.15 6.70 -24.72
N ASN A 461 -5.51 6.09 -25.84
CA ASN A 461 -6.62 6.51 -26.71
C ASN A 461 -7.87 5.62 -26.55
N VAL A 462 -7.83 4.60 -25.70
CA VAL A 462 -8.94 3.68 -25.41
C VAL A 462 -9.48 3.04 -26.71
N GLN A 463 -8.55 2.60 -27.56
CA GLN A 463 -8.84 2.01 -28.88
C GLN A 463 -9.41 0.61 -28.74
N SER A 464 -8.85 -0.18 -27.84
CA SER A 464 -9.20 -1.59 -27.63
C SER A 464 -9.82 -1.83 -26.26
N THR A 465 -9.61 -0.94 -25.31
CA THR A 465 -10.11 -1.08 -23.94
C THR A 465 -11.43 -0.34 -23.70
N ASP A 466 -12.01 -0.55 -22.52
CA ASP A 466 -13.30 0.02 -22.14
C ASP A 466 -13.21 1.13 -21.10
N ILE A 467 -12.04 1.27 -20.47
CA ILE A 467 -11.77 2.20 -19.38
C ILE A 467 -10.61 3.11 -19.78
N TYR A 468 -10.80 4.42 -19.63
CA TYR A 468 -9.69 5.36 -19.75
C TYR A 468 -8.90 5.32 -18.44
N SER A 469 -7.65 4.85 -18.48
CA SER A 469 -6.82 4.74 -17.29
C SER A 469 -5.62 5.65 -17.36
N THR A 470 -5.12 6.04 -16.19
CA THR A 470 -3.87 6.78 -16.05
C THR A 470 -3.13 6.29 -14.81
N MET A 471 -1.80 6.41 -14.83
CA MET A 471 -0.95 6.34 -13.65
C MET A 471 -0.58 7.77 -13.22
N TYR A 472 -0.60 8.03 -11.91
CA TYR A 472 0.04 9.19 -11.29
C TYR A 472 -0.36 10.59 -11.80
N SER A 473 -1.52 10.74 -12.46
CA SER A 473 -1.97 12.06 -12.92
C SER A 473 -2.25 12.99 -11.75
N SER A 474 -1.88 14.27 -11.86
CA SER A 474 -2.08 15.26 -10.80
C SER A 474 -3.56 15.52 -10.51
N VAL A 475 -3.86 16.09 -9.35
CA VAL A 475 -5.24 16.50 -9.00
C VAL A 475 -5.81 17.48 -10.04
N GLU A 476 -4.98 18.38 -10.58
CA GLU A 476 -5.37 19.31 -11.65
C GLU A 476 -5.73 18.58 -12.94
N GLN A 477 -4.90 17.64 -13.37
CA GLN A 477 -5.19 16.80 -14.55
C GLN A 477 -6.47 15.97 -14.32
N LEU A 478 -6.65 15.41 -13.14
CA LEU A 478 -7.85 14.65 -12.80
C LEU A 478 -9.13 15.51 -12.84
N ILE A 479 -9.05 16.79 -12.45
CA ILE A 479 -10.16 17.74 -12.61
C ILE A 479 -10.47 17.96 -14.09
N GLU A 480 -9.46 18.06 -14.96
CA GLU A 480 -9.65 18.20 -16.41
C GLU A 480 -10.32 16.95 -17.00
N ILE A 481 -9.85 15.76 -16.61
CA ILE A 481 -10.45 14.47 -16.99
C ILE A 481 -11.91 14.42 -16.54
N GLY A 482 -12.19 14.74 -15.28
CA GLY A 482 -13.54 14.70 -14.71
C GLY A 482 -14.52 15.69 -15.36
N ARG A 483 -14.03 16.83 -15.85
CA ARG A 483 -14.84 17.85 -16.57
C ARG A 483 -15.12 17.51 -18.03
N ASN A 484 -14.29 16.69 -18.65
CA ASN A 484 -14.42 16.38 -20.06
C ASN A 484 -15.67 15.51 -20.32
N SER A 485 -16.76 16.17 -20.71
CA SER A 485 -18.03 15.52 -21.05
C SER A 485 -18.08 14.90 -22.46
N GLU A 486 -17.06 15.15 -23.30
CA GLU A 486 -17.00 14.59 -24.66
C GLU A 486 -16.49 13.14 -24.67
N ASN A 487 -15.68 12.76 -23.67
CA ASN A 487 -15.22 11.38 -23.50
C ASN A 487 -16.28 10.56 -22.73
N THR A 488 -16.82 9.54 -23.39
CA THR A 488 -17.91 8.68 -22.87
C THR A 488 -17.41 7.45 -22.11
N LYS A 489 -16.09 7.29 -21.95
CA LYS A 489 -15.48 6.18 -21.20
C LYS A 489 -15.30 6.57 -19.72
N PRO A 490 -15.54 5.67 -18.76
CA PRO A 490 -15.20 5.92 -17.37
C PRO A 490 -13.70 6.11 -17.21
N HIS A 491 -13.28 6.86 -16.19
CA HIS A 491 -11.89 7.00 -15.81
C HIS A 491 -11.60 6.29 -14.50
N LEU A 492 -10.41 5.67 -14.45
CA LEU A 492 -9.88 4.97 -13.31
C LEU A 492 -8.38 5.30 -13.17
N HIS A 493 -7.90 5.53 -11.95
CA HIS A 493 -6.45 5.49 -11.71
C HIS A 493 -6.03 4.05 -11.42
N CYS A 494 -5.31 3.39 -12.32
CA CYS A 494 -4.70 2.10 -11.99
C CYS A 494 -3.57 2.26 -10.96
N GLU A 495 -2.94 3.44 -10.89
CA GLU A 495 -1.95 3.77 -9.85
C GLU A 495 -2.06 5.26 -9.49
N PHE A 496 -2.10 5.56 -8.19
CA PHE A 496 -1.99 6.93 -7.66
C PHE A 496 -1.45 6.90 -6.23
N GLY A 497 -1.02 8.06 -5.72
CA GLY A 497 -0.57 8.17 -4.34
C GLY A 497 0.57 7.20 -4.01
N HIS A 498 1.69 7.31 -4.73
CA HIS A 498 2.88 6.49 -4.53
C HIS A 498 3.37 6.56 -3.07
N ALA A 499 3.38 5.43 -2.37
CA ALA A 499 3.52 5.34 -0.91
C ALA A 499 4.96 5.12 -0.44
N MET A 500 5.94 5.36 -1.31
CA MET A 500 7.37 5.29 -0.99
C MET A 500 7.75 6.11 0.24
N GLY A 501 8.28 5.40 1.23
CA GLY A 501 8.80 5.96 2.46
C GLY A 501 7.77 6.79 3.24
N ASN A 502 8.14 8.02 3.60
CA ASN A 502 7.21 8.96 4.23
C ASN A 502 6.30 9.62 3.19
N GLY A 503 5.31 8.86 2.73
CA GLY A 503 4.30 9.24 1.76
C GLY A 503 3.14 8.24 1.77
N PRO A 504 2.10 8.44 0.94
CA PRO A 504 1.84 9.59 0.11
C PRO A 504 1.13 10.71 0.88
N GLY A 505 1.35 11.95 0.47
CA GLY A 505 0.53 13.12 0.81
C GLY A 505 -0.54 13.39 -0.24
N GLY A 506 -1.59 14.12 0.13
CA GLY A 506 -2.60 14.63 -0.81
C GLY A 506 -3.71 13.64 -1.16
N LEU A 507 -3.80 12.47 -0.53
CA LEU A 507 -4.85 11.48 -0.79
C LEU A 507 -6.26 12.08 -0.68
N LYS A 508 -6.49 12.93 0.34
CA LYS A 508 -7.77 13.62 0.52
C LYS A 508 -8.18 14.48 -0.68
N ASP A 509 -7.21 15.06 -1.38
CA ASP A 509 -7.46 15.95 -2.51
C ASP A 509 -7.89 15.19 -3.76
N TYR A 510 -7.30 14.03 -4.00
CA TYR A 510 -7.78 13.10 -5.02
C TYR A 510 -9.23 12.67 -4.74
N TRP A 511 -9.53 12.27 -3.50
CA TRP A 511 -10.85 11.79 -3.13
C TRP A 511 -11.95 12.85 -3.23
N ASP A 512 -11.64 14.11 -2.91
CA ASP A 512 -12.56 15.23 -3.13
C ASP A 512 -12.90 15.43 -4.61
N VAL A 513 -11.98 15.09 -5.52
CA VAL A 513 -12.22 15.16 -6.97
C VAL A 513 -12.99 13.93 -7.46
N TYR A 514 -12.65 12.72 -7.01
CA TYR A 514 -13.38 11.50 -7.37
C TYR A 514 -14.86 11.58 -6.99
N GLU A 515 -15.18 12.05 -5.79
CA GLU A 515 -16.56 12.17 -5.32
C GLU A 515 -17.37 13.26 -6.04
N LYS A 516 -16.69 14.15 -6.78
CA LYS A 516 -17.31 15.29 -7.46
C LYS A 516 -17.77 14.98 -8.88
N TYR A 517 -17.09 14.09 -9.60
CA TYR A 517 -17.30 13.86 -11.02
C TYR A 517 -17.75 12.42 -11.28
N GLU A 518 -18.97 12.23 -11.81
CA GLU A 518 -19.57 10.90 -11.98
C GLU A 518 -18.73 9.92 -12.82
N ARG A 519 -17.95 10.40 -13.78
CA ARG A 519 -17.12 9.53 -14.63
C ARG A 519 -15.84 9.04 -13.97
N LEU A 520 -15.46 9.60 -12.83
CA LEU A 520 -14.26 9.20 -12.10
C LEU A 520 -14.65 8.10 -11.09
N HIS A 521 -13.98 6.96 -11.17
CA HIS A 521 -14.31 5.79 -10.35
C HIS A 521 -13.28 5.49 -9.25
N GLY A 522 -12.47 6.47 -8.86
CA GLY A 522 -11.44 6.28 -7.85
C GLY A 522 -10.18 5.68 -8.44
N GLY A 523 -9.50 4.84 -7.68
CA GLY A 523 -8.26 4.22 -8.14
C GLY A 523 -7.59 3.31 -7.12
N PHE A 524 -6.37 2.89 -7.44
CA PHE A 524 -5.57 1.94 -6.68
C PHE A 524 -4.27 2.61 -6.22
N VAL A 525 -4.06 2.64 -4.89
CA VAL A 525 -2.82 3.17 -4.31
C VAL A 525 -1.63 2.28 -4.71
N TRP A 526 -0.49 2.87 -5.05
CA TRP A 526 0.77 2.14 -5.22
C TRP A 526 1.63 2.25 -3.96
N GLU A 527 1.89 1.19 -3.20
CA GLU A 527 1.27 -0.14 -3.27
C GLU A 527 1.01 -0.76 -1.89
N TRP A 528 0.76 -2.06 -1.79
CA TRP A 528 0.32 -2.70 -0.54
C TRP A 528 1.43 -2.86 0.49
N ILE A 529 2.62 -3.34 0.10
CA ILE A 529 3.68 -3.75 1.03
C ILE A 529 5.08 -3.46 0.50
N ASP A 530 5.96 -2.95 1.36
CA ASP A 530 7.37 -2.77 1.04
C ASP A 530 8.07 -4.11 0.71
N HIS A 531 8.86 -4.14 -0.37
CA HIS A 531 9.62 -5.31 -0.79
C HIS A 531 11.00 -5.43 -0.12
N GLY A 532 11.09 -5.11 1.17
CA GLY A 532 12.33 -5.23 1.95
C GLY A 532 12.63 -6.68 2.37
N ILE A 533 13.86 -7.16 2.13
CA ILE A 533 14.29 -8.50 2.55
C ILE A 533 14.86 -8.46 3.97
N ARG A 534 14.24 -9.20 4.89
CA ARG A 534 14.63 -9.22 6.30
C ARG A 534 16.08 -9.65 6.47
N SER A 535 16.86 -8.86 7.19
CA SER A 535 18.28 -9.08 7.41
C SER A 535 18.70 -8.71 8.84
N TYR A 536 19.86 -9.22 9.24
CA TYR A 536 20.47 -8.94 10.54
C TYR A 536 21.94 -8.59 10.35
N ASP A 537 22.44 -7.60 11.09
CA ASP A 537 23.86 -7.26 11.11
C ASP A 537 24.67 -8.18 12.02
N GLU A 538 25.97 -7.90 12.19
CA GLU A 538 26.88 -8.71 13.01
C GLU A 538 26.49 -8.70 14.50
N GLU A 539 25.82 -7.65 14.96
CA GLU A 539 25.29 -7.47 16.31
C GLU A 539 23.89 -8.05 16.50
N GLY A 540 23.24 -8.53 15.43
CA GLY A 540 21.90 -9.10 15.44
C GLY A 540 20.78 -8.07 15.40
N GLN A 541 21.05 -6.82 14.99
CA GLN A 541 20.02 -5.80 14.79
C GLN A 541 19.29 -6.04 13.47
N LEU A 542 17.97 -5.93 13.52
CA LEU A 542 17.08 -6.08 12.37
C LEU A 542 17.22 -4.88 11.42
N PHE A 543 17.36 -5.15 10.13
CA PHE A 543 17.20 -4.19 9.04
C PHE A 543 16.63 -4.88 7.80
N TYR A 544 16.33 -4.12 6.76
CA TYR A 544 15.77 -4.63 5.51
C TYR A 544 16.66 -4.27 4.33
N LYS A 545 17.06 -5.27 3.56
CA LYS A 545 17.82 -5.07 2.33
C LYS A 545 16.90 -4.75 1.16
N TYR A 546 17.35 -3.86 0.30
CA TYR A 546 16.72 -3.44 -0.95
C TYR A 546 17.76 -3.42 -2.09
N GLY A 547 17.44 -2.82 -3.23
CA GLY A 547 18.32 -2.79 -4.39
C GLY A 547 19.73 -2.27 -4.13
N GLY A 548 20.73 -3.03 -4.58
CA GLY A 548 22.14 -2.69 -4.45
C GLY A 548 22.83 -3.33 -3.24
N ASP A 549 22.09 -3.77 -2.22
CA ASP A 549 22.66 -4.38 -1.00
C ASP A 549 23.26 -5.78 -1.24
N TYR A 550 22.96 -6.39 -2.39
CA TYR A 550 23.51 -7.68 -2.81
C TYR A 550 24.63 -7.52 -3.86
N GLY A 551 25.09 -6.28 -4.09
CA GLY A 551 26.11 -5.97 -5.09
C GLY A 551 25.59 -6.05 -6.54
N ASP A 552 24.27 -6.10 -6.71
CA ASP A 552 23.56 -6.09 -7.98
C ASP A 552 23.72 -4.76 -8.72
N ARG A 553 23.87 -4.84 -10.05
CA ARG A 553 24.06 -3.68 -10.94
C ARG A 553 23.48 -3.99 -12.32
N PRO A 554 22.69 -3.07 -12.93
CA PRO A 554 22.12 -1.84 -12.34
C PRO A 554 21.06 -2.14 -11.27
N HIS A 555 20.71 -1.16 -10.43
CA HIS A 555 19.63 -1.26 -9.43
C HIS A 555 18.98 0.12 -9.23
N ASN A 556 17.77 0.14 -8.66
CA ASN A 556 17.00 1.37 -8.36
C ASN A 556 16.97 1.72 -6.86
N GLY A 557 17.85 1.13 -6.06
CA GLY A 557 17.98 1.47 -4.64
C GLY A 557 16.77 1.02 -3.82
N ASN A 558 16.25 1.90 -2.98
CA ASN A 558 15.09 1.66 -2.12
C ASN A 558 13.74 1.90 -2.81
N PHE A 559 13.70 1.97 -4.14
CA PHE A 559 12.48 2.26 -4.89
C PHE A 559 11.38 1.20 -4.68
N ASN A 560 11.76 -0.03 -4.33
CA ASN A 560 10.86 -1.11 -3.90
C ASN A 560 10.38 -1.04 -2.43
N LEU A 561 10.54 0.10 -1.76
CA LEU A 561 10.02 0.37 -0.41
C LEU A 561 8.89 1.41 -0.50
N ASP A 562 7.84 1.00 -1.20
CA ASP A 562 6.70 1.77 -1.70
C ASP A 562 5.34 1.30 -1.20
N GLY A 563 5.32 0.62 -0.05
CA GLY A 563 4.13 0.04 0.55
C GLY A 563 3.36 0.92 1.55
N LEU A 564 2.04 0.70 1.59
CA LEU A 564 1.19 1.08 2.73
C LEU A 564 1.50 0.27 4.00
N LEU A 565 2.20 -0.85 3.87
CA LEU A 565 2.72 -1.68 4.94
C LEU A 565 4.25 -1.75 4.88
N PHE A 566 4.87 -1.78 6.05
CA PHE A 566 6.28 -2.19 6.17
C PHE A 566 6.46 -3.68 5.79
N PRO A 567 7.70 -4.17 5.56
CA PRO A 567 7.93 -5.54 5.09
C PRO A 567 7.37 -6.66 6.00
N ASP A 568 7.16 -6.35 7.27
CA ASP A 568 6.58 -7.25 8.29
C ASP A 568 5.04 -7.17 8.39
N ARG A 569 4.37 -6.51 7.44
CA ARG A 569 2.94 -6.18 7.42
C ARG A 569 2.48 -5.18 8.49
N THR A 570 3.39 -4.51 9.20
CA THR A 570 2.99 -3.45 10.13
C THR A 570 2.38 -2.27 9.37
N PRO A 571 1.17 -1.80 9.72
CA PRO A 571 0.55 -0.63 9.10
C PRO A 571 1.38 0.65 9.23
N SER A 572 1.77 1.23 8.11
CA SER A 572 2.46 2.53 8.08
C SER A 572 1.51 3.68 8.44
N PRO A 573 2.01 4.89 8.70
CA PRO A 573 1.16 6.08 8.84
C PRO A 573 0.24 6.31 7.63
N ALA A 574 0.69 5.94 6.42
CA ALA A 574 -0.05 6.09 5.18
C ALA A 574 -1.34 5.26 5.16
N LEU A 575 -1.30 3.99 5.60
CA LEU A 575 -2.49 3.14 5.64
C LEU A 575 -3.56 3.69 6.60
N LYS A 576 -3.12 4.30 7.71
CA LYS A 576 -4.03 4.96 8.67
C LYS A 576 -4.71 6.17 8.04
N GLU A 577 -3.96 6.96 7.26
CA GLU A 577 -4.51 8.08 6.50
C GLU A 577 -5.49 7.60 5.43
N TYR A 578 -5.09 6.61 4.64
CA TYR A 578 -5.92 6.09 3.55
C TYR A 578 -7.24 5.53 4.07
N LYS A 579 -7.22 4.75 5.18
CA LYS A 579 -8.42 4.25 5.86
C LYS A 579 -9.43 5.35 6.17
N LYS A 580 -8.95 6.51 6.63
CA LYS A 580 -9.80 7.66 6.96
C LYS A 580 -10.29 8.38 5.71
N VAL A 581 -9.42 8.58 4.73
CA VAL A 581 -9.76 9.26 3.47
C VAL A 581 -10.86 8.51 2.70
N ILE A 582 -10.82 7.17 2.71
CA ILE A 582 -11.79 6.31 2.00
C ILE A 582 -12.96 5.84 2.85
N GLU A 583 -13.16 6.44 4.03
CA GLU A 583 -14.17 6.01 4.99
C GLU A 583 -15.55 5.81 4.33
N PRO A 584 -16.23 4.66 4.54
CA PRO A 584 -17.52 4.39 3.91
C PRO A 584 -18.67 5.07 4.64
N VAL A 585 -18.41 5.65 5.81
CA VAL A 585 -19.34 6.50 6.56
C VAL A 585 -18.56 7.75 6.95
N SER A 586 -19.08 8.93 6.63
CA SER A 586 -18.46 10.19 7.07
C SER A 586 -19.40 11.00 7.95
N ILE A 587 -18.80 11.82 8.82
CA ILE A 587 -19.52 12.72 9.71
C ILE A 587 -19.00 14.12 9.45
N GLU A 588 -19.92 15.05 9.19
CA GLU A 588 -19.62 16.45 8.90
C GLU A 588 -20.26 17.35 9.94
N GLU A 589 -19.56 18.44 10.28
CA GLU A 589 -20.12 19.52 11.08
C GLU A 589 -21.17 20.30 10.27
N VAL A 590 -22.33 20.55 10.87
CA VAL A 590 -23.35 21.47 10.34
C VAL A 590 -23.46 22.70 11.24
N ASP A 591 -23.64 22.49 12.55
CA ASP A 591 -23.65 23.53 13.58
C ASP A 591 -23.22 22.89 14.91
N ALA A 592 -21.91 22.84 15.17
CA ALA A 592 -21.35 22.22 16.37
C ALA A 592 -21.83 22.89 17.66
N GLU A 593 -22.12 24.20 17.65
CA GLU A 593 -22.59 24.95 18.83
C GLU A 593 -24.01 24.53 19.27
N LYS A 594 -24.83 24.11 18.30
CA LYS A 594 -26.16 23.52 18.53
C LYS A 594 -26.15 21.99 18.61
N GLY A 595 -24.98 21.37 18.46
CA GLY A 595 -24.80 19.92 18.45
C GLY A 595 -25.38 19.24 17.22
N ILE A 596 -25.39 19.91 16.06
CA ILE A 596 -25.94 19.39 14.80
C ILE A 596 -24.80 18.92 13.89
N PHE A 597 -24.84 17.65 13.53
CA PHE A 597 -23.89 16.99 12.63
C PHE A 597 -24.64 16.22 11.55
N LYS A 598 -23.95 15.83 10.49
CA LYS A 598 -24.54 15.08 9.38
C LYS A 598 -23.75 13.82 9.12
N VAL A 599 -24.44 12.69 9.18
CA VAL A 599 -23.90 11.37 8.81
C VAL A 599 -24.19 11.13 7.34
N LYS A 600 -23.18 10.73 6.57
CA LYS A 600 -23.32 10.32 5.17
C LYS A 600 -22.97 8.85 5.04
N ASN A 601 -23.86 8.07 4.43
CA ASN A 601 -23.59 6.71 4.01
C ASN A 601 -22.94 6.74 2.60
N LYS A 602 -21.68 6.34 2.50
CA LYS A 602 -20.93 6.26 1.23
C LYS A 602 -20.82 4.82 0.71
N TYR A 603 -21.50 3.85 1.32
CA TYR A 603 -21.71 2.53 0.73
C TYR A 603 -22.58 2.63 -0.53
N ASP A 604 -22.36 1.71 -1.46
CA ASP A 604 -22.99 1.64 -2.78
C ASP A 604 -24.30 0.83 -2.74
N PHE A 605 -24.39 -0.14 -1.82
CA PHE A 605 -25.47 -1.13 -1.77
C PHE A 605 -26.10 -1.32 -0.38
N ILE A 606 -25.37 -1.13 0.72
CA ILE A 606 -25.88 -1.43 2.07
C ILE A 606 -26.33 -0.20 2.87
N SER A 607 -27.34 -0.40 3.73
CA SER A 607 -27.77 0.56 4.75
C SER A 607 -26.81 0.60 5.95
N LEU A 608 -27.00 1.55 6.85
CA LEU A 608 -26.23 1.64 8.10
C LEU A 608 -26.88 0.90 9.30
N ASP A 609 -27.79 -0.05 9.05
CA ASP A 609 -28.52 -0.76 10.12
C ASP A 609 -27.62 -1.60 11.05
N ASP A 610 -26.46 -2.02 10.54
CA ASP A 610 -25.45 -2.81 11.26
C ASP A 610 -24.37 -1.97 11.94
N TYR A 611 -24.59 -0.65 12.00
CA TYR A 611 -23.63 0.30 12.52
C TYR A 611 -24.24 1.15 13.63
N GLN A 612 -23.40 1.49 14.61
CA GLN A 612 -23.75 2.42 15.67
C GLN A 612 -22.76 3.56 15.70
N LEU A 613 -23.28 4.77 15.92
CA LEU A 613 -22.48 5.95 16.16
C LEU A 613 -22.42 6.22 17.65
N GLU A 614 -21.23 6.12 18.22
CA GLU A 614 -20.91 6.54 19.58
C GLU A 614 -20.36 7.97 19.54
N TRP A 615 -20.68 8.77 20.54
CA TRP A 615 -20.08 10.09 20.71
C TRP A 615 -19.55 10.29 22.12
N VAL A 616 -18.46 11.02 22.23
CA VAL A 616 -17.80 11.38 23.50
C VAL A 616 -17.44 12.85 23.47
N VAL A 617 -17.80 13.59 24.52
CA VAL A 617 -17.33 14.96 24.73
C VAL A 617 -16.19 14.94 25.74
N LYS A 618 -15.06 15.56 25.37
CA LYS A 618 -13.91 15.75 26.26
C LYS A 618 -13.63 17.24 26.47
N ALA A 619 -13.27 17.60 27.70
CA ALA A 619 -12.79 18.92 28.08
C ALA A 619 -11.36 18.76 28.62
N ASP A 620 -10.38 19.38 27.96
CA ASP A 620 -8.93 19.20 28.20
C ASP A 620 -8.53 17.72 28.33
N GLY A 621 -8.98 16.90 27.37
CA GLY A 621 -8.72 15.45 27.32
C GLY A 621 -9.54 14.60 28.31
N LYS A 622 -10.23 15.21 29.28
CA LYS A 622 -11.07 14.48 30.23
C LYS A 622 -12.47 14.27 29.66
N LYS A 623 -12.94 13.01 29.61
CA LYS A 623 -14.31 12.67 29.24
C LYS A 623 -15.32 13.30 30.22
N ILE A 624 -16.29 14.05 29.69
CA ILE A 624 -17.34 14.73 30.48
C ILE A 624 -18.76 14.27 30.13
N ALA A 625 -18.96 13.72 28.93
CA ALA A 625 -20.21 13.12 28.49
C ALA A 625 -19.96 12.11 27.39
N GLU A 626 -20.89 11.17 27.23
CA GLU A 626 -20.90 10.21 26.13
C GLU A 626 -22.34 9.76 25.84
N GLY A 627 -22.54 9.19 24.67
CA GLY A 627 -23.80 8.58 24.27
C GLY A 627 -23.67 7.86 22.94
N SER A 628 -24.80 7.34 22.46
CA SER A 628 -24.87 6.61 21.20
C SER A 628 -26.14 6.98 20.43
N LEU A 629 -26.06 6.88 19.11
CA LEU A 629 -27.18 7.02 18.19
C LEU A 629 -27.19 5.81 17.25
N ASP A 630 -28.38 5.29 17.02
CA ASP A 630 -28.62 4.26 16.01
C ASP A 630 -28.59 4.91 14.61
N LEU A 631 -27.94 4.27 13.64
CA LEU A 631 -27.82 4.73 12.26
C LEU A 631 -28.82 4.05 11.31
N LYS A 632 -29.79 3.30 11.85
CA LYS A 632 -30.85 2.64 11.09
C LYS A 632 -31.58 3.57 10.14
N GLU A 633 -32.03 2.97 9.03
CA GLU A 633 -32.79 3.62 7.97
C GLU A 633 -31.99 4.71 7.23
N ILE A 634 -30.66 4.76 7.36
CA ILE A 634 -29.79 5.54 6.46
C ILE A 634 -29.36 4.59 5.34
N GLU A 635 -30.10 4.62 4.24
CA GLU A 635 -29.86 3.76 3.08
C GLU A 635 -28.54 4.10 2.36
N ALA A 636 -28.11 3.21 1.47
CA ALA A 636 -26.92 3.42 0.64
C ALA A 636 -26.97 4.77 -0.09
N ARG A 637 -25.87 5.52 -0.08
CA ARG A 637 -25.73 6.87 -0.65
C ARG A 637 -26.61 7.97 -0.03
N GLU A 638 -27.33 7.70 1.07
CA GLU A 638 -28.12 8.70 1.77
C GLU A 638 -27.35 9.45 2.87
N GLN A 639 -27.94 10.53 3.37
CA GLN A 639 -27.39 11.32 4.47
C GLN A 639 -28.49 11.77 5.44
N LYS A 640 -28.16 11.88 6.72
CA LYS A 640 -29.09 12.26 7.80
C LYS A 640 -28.44 13.20 8.79
N GLU A 641 -29.16 14.24 9.18
CA GLU A 641 -28.75 15.08 10.30
C GLU A 641 -29.01 14.37 11.64
N ILE A 642 -28.02 14.44 12.52
CA ILE A 642 -28.08 13.96 13.89
C ILE A 642 -27.90 15.13 14.85
N ARG A 643 -28.51 15.01 16.02
CA ARG A 643 -28.46 16.05 17.06
C ARG A 643 -27.99 15.47 18.38
N VAL A 644 -26.93 16.05 18.93
CA VAL A 644 -26.47 15.81 20.31
C VAL A 644 -26.99 16.93 21.19
N ASP A 645 -27.72 16.59 22.26
CA ASP A 645 -28.26 17.59 23.19
C ASP A 645 -27.17 18.13 24.13
N LEU A 646 -26.41 19.11 23.63
CA LEU A 646 -25.35 19.76 24.39
C LEU A 646 -25.86 20.46 25.65
N ASN A 647 -27.15 20.83 25.76
CA ASN A 647 -27.66 21.51 26.95
C ASN A 647 -27.75 20.58 28.17
N SER A 648 -27.79 19.27 27.94
CA SER A 648 -27.78 18.25 29.00
C SER A 648 -26.38 18.01 29.59
N ILE A 649 -25.33 18.54 28.96
CA ILE A 649 -23.94 18.31 29.33
C ILE A 649 -23.47 19.37 30.33
N ASN A 650 -22.87 18.92 31.43
CA ASN A 650 -22.32 19.81 32.45
C ASN A 650 -20.91 20.30 32.08
N PHE A 651 -20.83 21.43 31.37
CA PHE A 651 -19.56 22.09 31.02
C PHE A 651 -18.92 22.89 32.18
N LYS A 652 -19.30 22.68 33.45
CA LYS A 652 -18.75 23.43 34.61
C LYS A 652 -17.25 23.19 34.89
N ILE A 653 -16.54 22.49 34.01
CA ILE A 653 -15.09 22.37 34.06
C ILE A 653 -14.54 23.57 33.29
N SER A 654 -13.76 24.42 33.96
CA SER A 654 -12.92 25.39 33.25
C SER A 654 -11.95 24.60 32.38
N ALA A 655 -12.11 24.69 31.06
CA ALA A 655 -11.31 23.96 30.10
C ALA A 655 -10.82 24.90 29.00
N ALA A 656 -9.57 24.73 28.60
CA ALA A 656 -8.96 25.50 27.53
C ALA A 656 -9.48 25.05 26.16
N ALA A 657 -9.82 23.77 26.01
CA ALA A 657 -10.40 23.22 24.79
C ALA A 657 -11.44 22.13 25.08
N THR A 658 -12.54 22.13 24.32
CA THR A 658 -13.58 21.11 24.41
C THR A 658 -13.86 20.56 23.01
N TYR A 659 -13.91 19.23 22.90
CA TYR A 659 -14.13 18.53 21.64
C TYR A 659 -15.23 17.49 21.80
N ILE A 660 -15.98 17.25 20.72
CA ILE A 660 -16.84 16.09 20.55
C ILE A 660 -16.22 15.15 19.52
N TYR A 661 -16.12 13.88 19.88
CA TYR A 661 -15.62 12.82 19.03
C TYR A 661 -16.75 11.87 18.70
N PHE A 662 -16.76 11.40 17.46
CA PHE A 662 -17.67 10.38 16.97
C PHE A 662 -16.87 9.14 16.59
N THR A 663 -17.39 7.96 16.92
CA THR A 663 -16.86 6.68 16.47
C THR A 663 -18.00 5.87 15.86
N VAL A 664 -17.82 5.39 14.63
CA VAL A 664 -18.77 4.46 14.00
C VAL A 664 -18.21 3.05 14.09
N ARG A 665 -19.01 2.12 14.62
CA ARG A 665 -18.61 0.71 14.82
C ARG A 665 -19.62 -0.26 14.26
N LEU A 666 -19.15 -1.46 13.96
CA LEU A 666 -20.02 -2.62 13.75
C LEU A 666 -20.70 -3.02 15.06
N ILE A 667 -21.99 -3.33 15.03
CA ILE A 667 -22.71 -3.87 16.20
C ILE A 667 -22.84 -5.40 16.17
N GLN A 668 -22.47 -6.03 15.06
CA GLN A 668 -22.46 -7.46 14.86
C GLN A 668 -21.25 -7.91 14.05
N ASP A 669 -20.86 -9.17 14.21
CA ASP A 669 -19.76 -9.76 13.47
C ASP A 669 -20.04 -9.73 11.97
N LYS A 670 -19.00 -9.44 11.21
CA LYS A 670 -18.91 -9.68 9.76
C LYS A 670 -17.85 -10.74 9.53
N ASN A 671 -17.88 -11.39 8.37
CA ASN A 671 -16.85 -12.35 7.99
C ASN A 671 -15.43 -11.76 8.06
N TRP A 672 -15.26 -10.45 7.81
CA TRP A 672 -13.95 -9.78 7.82
C TRP A 672 -13.57 -9.06 9.13
N ALA A 673 -14.49 -8.88 10.08
CA ALA A 673 -14.21 -8.24 11.37
C ALA A 673 -15.28 -8.54 12.44
N GLU A 674 -14.84 -8.58 13.69
CA GLU A 674 -15.71 -8.76 14.86
C GLU A 674 -16.54 -7.49 15.16
N ALA A 675 -17.65 -7.67 15.89
CA ALA A 675 -18.42 -6.59 16.46
C ALA A 675 -17.53 -5.65 17.30
N GLY A 676 -17.77 -4.34 17.20
CA GLY A 676 -16.96 -3.31 17.83
C GLY A 676 -15.80 -2.80 16.97
N HIS A 677 -15.50 -3.43 15.82
CA HIS A 677 -14.53 -2.89 14.86
C HIS A 677 -14.88 -1.46 14.45
N ILE A 678 -13.85 -0.61 14.36
CA ILE A 678 -14.01 0.82 14.08
C ILE A 678 -13.92 1.03 12.56
N ILE A 679 -15.01 1.53 12.02
CA ILE A 679 -15.11 1.97 10.62
C ILE A 679 -14.44 3.33 10.45
N THR A 680 -14.82 4.28 11.31
CA THR A 680 -14.26 5.61 11.29
C THR A 680 -14.33 6.31 12.65
N ARG A 681 -13.51 7.35 12.80
CA ARG A 681 -13.60 8.36 13.84
C ARG A 681 -13.57 9.77 13.24
N SER A 682 -14.26 10.70 13.89
CA SER A 682 -14.22 12.14 13.58
C SER A 682 -14.21 12.95 14.88
N GLY A 683 -13.65 14.16 14.86
CA GLY A 683 -13.59 15.04 16.02
C GLY A 683 -13.81 16.50 15.64
N PHE A 684 -14.57 17.23 16.46
CA PHE A 684 -14.95 18.63 16.22
C PHE A 684 -14.83 19.45 17.49
N GLU A 685 -14.36 20.69 17.36
CA GLU A 685 -14.24 21.62 18.48
C GLU A 685 -15.61 22.19 18.88
N LEU A 686 -15.92 22.19 20.18
CA LEU A 686 -17.10 22.84 20.74
C LEU A 686 -16.72 24.20 21.31
N LYS A 687 -17.12 25.29 20.65
CA LYS A 687 -16.77 26.67 21.05
C LYS A 687 -17.47 27.19 22.32
N LYS A 688 -18.25 26.37 23.02
CA LYS A 688 -18.87 26.69 24.32
C LYS A 688 -17.93 26.37 25.48
N ALA A 689 -16.84 27.12 25.58
CA ALA A 689 -16.15 27.32 26.85
C ALA A 689 -16.17 28.82 27.13
N GLU A 690 -16.92 29.23 28.15
CA GLU A 690 -16.67 30.55 28.74
C GLU A 690 -15.21 30.54 29.19
N LYS A 691 -14.36 31.30 28.50
CA LYS A 691 -13.13 31.79 29.13
C LYS A 691 -13.60 32.55 30.36
N LEU A 692 -13.56 31.91 31.53
CA LEU A 692 -13.24 32.68 32.72
C LEU A 692 -11.88 33.29 32.39
N THR A 693 -11.89 34.58 32.05
CA THR A 693 -10.75 35.42 32.34
C THR A 693 -10.49 35.23 33.82
N GLU A 694 -9.63 34.29 34.18
CA GLU A 694 -8.78 34.50 35.32
C GLU A 694 -7.96 35.74 34.94
N GLU A 695 -8.52 36.91 35.24
CA GLU A 695 -7.74 37.95 35.89
C GLU A 695 -7.13 37.27 37.11
N ASN A 696 -5.99 36.59 36.89
CA ASN A 696 -5.06 36.32 37.96
C ASN A 696 -4.53 37.68 38.38
N ASN A 697 -5.35 38.32 39.22
CA ASN A 697 -4.96 39.35 40.13
C ASN A 697 -3.63 38.93 40.74
N SER A 698 -2.57 39.59 40.29
CA SER A 698 -1.34 39.89 40.99
C SER A 698 -1.26 39.29 42.40
N ALA A 699 -0.94 37.99 42.50
CA ALA A 699 -0.55 37.39 43.75
C ALA A 699 0.94 37.68 43.94
N ALA A 700 1.19 38.81 44.61
CA ALA A 700 2.42 39.23 45.26
C ALA A 700 3.72 38.84 44.53
N ALA A 701 4.32 39.81 43.85
CA ALA A 701 5.76 39.84 43.64
C ALA A 701 6.45 39.72 45.02
N ALA A 702 6.81 38.49 45.39
CA ALA A 702 7.93 38.31 46.29
C ALA A 702 9.16 38.73 45.48
N ASP A 703 9.93 39.66 46.02
CA ASP A 703 11.17 40.20 45.46
C ASP A 703 12.15 39.08 45.09
N LYS A 704 12.00 38.47 43.92
CA LYS A 704 13.03 37.63 43.31
C LYS A 704 13.75 38.49 42.29
N ILE A 705 14.92 38.96 42.71
CA ILE A 705 15.84 39.74 41.89
C ILE A 705 16.34 38.85 40.75
N ILE A 706 16.23 39.33 39.51
CA ILE A 706 16.96 38.72 38.40
C ILE A 706 18.40 39.24 38.46
N LEU A 707 19.37 38.34 38.65
CA LEU A 707 20.79 38.70 38.63
C LEU A 707 21.32 38.52 37.20
N THR A 708 22.12 39.47 36.74
CA THR A 708 22.77 39.40 35.43
C THR A 708 24.27 39.54 35.60
N GLU A 709 25.02 38.59 35.05
CA GLU A 709 26.47 38.65 34.94
C GLU A 709 26.85 38.77 33.47
N GLU A 710 27.53 39.85 33.13
CA GLU A 710 27.92 40.16 31.75
C GLU A 710 29.43 40.11 31.61
N SER A 711 29.88 39.37 30.59
CA SER A 711 31.26 39.34 30.11
C SER A 711 31.32 39.89 28.67
N LEU A 712 32.48 39.79 28.02
CA LEU A 712 32.65 40.30 26.66
C LEU A 712 31.73 39.55 25.67
N ASP A 713 31.70 38.23 25.79
CA ASP A 713 31.07 37.27 24.88
C ASP A 713 29.82 36.59 25.48
N ARG A 714 29.61 36.63 26.80
CA ARG A 714 28.44 35.99 27.45
C ARG A 714 27.59 36.91 28.31
N LEU A 715 26.29 36.63 28.35
CA LEU A 715 25.34 37.16 29.32
C LEU A 715 24.71 35.98 30.09
N THR A 716 24.95 35.92 31.39
CA THR A 716 24.32 34.94 32.29
C THR A 716 23.21 35.61 33.08
N ILE A 717 22.02 35.00 33.09
CA ILE A 717 20.82 35.49 33.76
C ILE A 717 20.40 34.46 34.80
N LYS A 718 20.30 34.86 36.06
CA LYS A 718 19.78 34.03 37.15
C LYS A 718 18.42 34.54 37.58
N ALA A 719 17.37 33.76 37.28
CA ALA A 719 15.98 34.10 37.56
C ALA A 719 15.35 32.99 38.41
N ALA A 720 15.14 33.27 39.70
CA ALA A 720 14.78 32.26 40.71
C ALA A 720 15.81 31.11 40.74
N GLU A 721 15.41 29.89 40.39
CA GLU A 721 16.26 28.70 40.35
C GLU A 721 16.85 28.44 38.95
N ALA A 722 16.50 29.27 37.96
CA ALA A 722 16.98 29.15 36.59
C ALA A 722 18.30 29.91 36.40
N GLU A 723 19.21 29.32 35.64
CA GLU A 723 20.42 29.95 35.11
C GLU A 723 20.41 29.80 33.58
N ILE A 724 20.38 30.93 32.88
CA ILE A 724 20.21 31.03 31.43
C ILE A 724 21.41 31.76 30.85
N ILE A 725 22.08 31.16 29.87
CA ILE A 725 23.32 31.69 29.30
C ILE A 725 23.09 32.03 27.83
N PHE A 726 23.40 33.26 27.46
CA PHE A 726 23.41 33.73 26.08
C PHE A 726 24.83 34.03 25.63
N ASP A 727 25.15 33.60 24.40
CA ASP A 727 26.31 34.07 23.67
C ASP A 727 25.94 35.39 22.95
N LYS A 728 26.68 36.44 23.27
CA LYS A 728 26.49 37.80 22.73
C LYS A 728 27.01 37.95 21.31
N VAL A 729 27.94 37.08 20.89
CA VAL A 729 28.52 37.06 19.54
C VAL A 729 27.53 36.41 18.58
N THR A 730 27.05 35.21 18.88
CA THR A 730 26.08 34.49 18.04
C THR A 730 24.63 34.92 18.29
N GLY A 731 24.35 35.60 19.41
CA GLY A 731 23.00 35.97 19.82
C GLY A 731 22.16 34.78 20.33
N HIS A 732 22.83 33.65 20.55
CA HIS A 732 22.23 32.35 20.78
C HIS A 732 21.99 32.08 22.28
N LEU A 733 20.93 31.34 22.60
CA LEU A 733 20.73 30.80 23.95
C LEU A 733 21.53 29.49 24.02
N GLU A 734 22.67 29.52 24.72
CA GLU A 734 23.61 28.39 24.80
C GLU A 734 23.15 27.32 25.79
N SER A 735 22.57 27.73 26.93
CA SER A 735 22.21 26.79 28.00
C SER A 735 21.07 27.33 28.84
N TYR A 736 20.20 26.41 29.28
CA TYR A 736 19.20 26.64 30.32
C TYR A 736 19.32 25.55 31.37
N SER A 737 19.61 25.93 32.61
CA SER A 737 19.59 25.02 33.75
C SER A 737 18.60 25.48 34.82
N TYR A 738 18.04 24.52 35.57
CA TYR A 738 17.10 24.78 36.65
C TYR A 738 17.44 23.94 37.88
N GLN A 739 17.68 24.59 39.03
CA GLN A 739 18.19 23.94 40.25
C GLN A 739 19.47 23.12 40.02
N GLY A 740 20.35 23.60 39.13
CA GLY A 740 21.62 22.96 38.80
C GLY A 740 21.53 21.76 37.85
N GLU A 741 20.34 21.43 37.34
CA GLU A 741 20.13 20.44 36.28
C GLU A 741 20.04 21.15 34.93
N GLU A 742 20.90 20.78 33.98
CA GLU A 742 20.87 21.33 32.62
C GLU A 742 19.73 20.69 31.84
N LEU A 743 18.82 21.52 31.30
CA LEU A 743 17.59 21.06 30.64
C LEU A 743 17.67 21.22 29.12
N LEU A 744 18.22 22.36 28.69
CA LEU A 744 18.48 22.70 27.29
C LEU A 744 19.99 22.80 27.13
N LEU A 745 20.52 21.94 26.25
CA LEU A 745 21.94 21.84 25.91
C LEU A 745 22.32 22.78 24.76
N ASP A 746 21.35 23.11 23.90
CA ASP A 746 21.51 24.03 22.79
C ASP A 746 20.14 24.50 22.26
N GLY A 747 20.00 25.74 21.82
CA GLY A 747 18.79 26.22 21.13
C GLY A 747 18.03 27.32 21.87
N PRO A 748 17.04 27.97 21.24
CA PRO A 748 16.52 27.68 19.90
C PRO A 748 17.43 28.14 18.76
N LYS A 749 17.62 27.29 17.75
CA LYS A 749 18.24 27.66 16.46
C LYS A 749 17.20 27.73 15.37
N PHE A 750 17.15 28.82 14.61
CA PHE A 750 16.28 28.89 13.44
C PHE A 750 16.75 27.96 12.32
N SER A 751 15.82 27.26 11.68
CA SER A 751 16.13 26.32 10.60
C SER A 751 15.01 26.25 9.56
N CYS A 752 15.41 26.08 8.30
CA CYS A 752 14.52 25.75 7.19
C CYS A 752 14.72 24.31 6.66
N TRP A 753 15.50 23.49 7.37
CA TRP A 753 15.95 22.18 6.89
C TRP A 753 15.38 21.03 7.74
N ARG A 754 15.04 19.95 7.04
CA ARG A 754 14.85 18.60 7.58
C ARG A 754 15.59 17.62 6.67
N ALA A 755 15.95 16.44 7.19
CA ALA A 755 16.38 15.31 6.38
C ALA A 755 15.36 15.10 5.24
N PRO A 756 15.81 14.92 3.99
CA PRO A 756 14.93 14.65 2.87
C PRO A 756 14.09 13.38 3.11
N ILE A 757 12.90 13.34 2.52
CA ILE A 757 12.12 12.10 2.37
C ILE A 757 12.25 11.62 0.92
N ASP A 758 11.83 10.38 0.63
CA ASP A 758 11.91 9.80 -0.72
C ASP A 758 11.25 10.70 -1.78
N ASN A 759 10.09 11.29 -1.47
CA ASN A 759 9.38 12.22 -2.36
C ASN A 759 10.14 13.53 -2.64
N ASP A 760 11.22 13.84 -1.92
CA ASP A 760 12.07 15.01 -2.18
C ASP A 760 13.16 14.72 -3.25
N MET A 761 13.28 13.48 -3.76
CA MET A 761 14.43 13.03 -4.57
C MET A 761 14.73 13.91 -5.80
N TYR A 762 13.70 14.36 -6.52
CA TYR A 762 13.87 15.20 -7.72
C TYR A 762 14.22 16.67 -7.40
N ILE A 763 13.87 17.17 -6.21
CA ILE A 763 14.18 18.55 -5.80
C ILE A 763 15.47 18.66 -4.97
N LEU A 764 15.99 17.53 -4.47
CA LEU A 764 17.12 17.49 -3.55
C LEU A 764 18.38 18.18 -4.11
N LYS A 765 18.67 17.97 -5.40
CA LYS A 765 19.79 18.64 -6.08
C LYS A 765 19.61 20.15 -6.10
N GLU A 766 18.40 20.62 -6.40
CA GLU A 766 18.09 22.04 -6.37
C GLU A 766 18.26 22.62 -4.95
N TRP A 767 17.77 21.91 -3.93
CA TRP A 767 17.92 22.34 -2.54
C TRP A 767 19.37 22.41 -2.08
N LYS A 768 20.19 21.39 -2.38
CA LYS A 768 21.58 21.28 -1.87
C LYS A 768 22.61 22.02 -2.71
N GLU A 769 22.45 22.06 -4.04
CA GLU A 769 23.48 22.60 -4.94
C GLU A 769 23.15 23.98 -5.54
N LYS A 770 21.88 24.37 -5.59
CA LYS A 770 21.45 25.66 -6.15
C LYS A 770 21.08 26.66 -5.06
N TYR A 771 20.24 26.26 -4.11
CA TYR A 771 19.79 27.14 -3.02
C TYR A 771 20.57 26.96 -1.72
N PHE A 772 21.34 25.87 -1.58
CA PHE A 772 22.13 25.53 -0.40
C PHE A 772 21.33 25.57 0.91
N LEU A 773 20.07 25.10 0.87
CA LEU A 773 19.15 25.18 2.03
C LEU A 773 19.69 24.45 3.27
N ASN A 774 20.44 23.37 3.06
CA ASN A 774 21.10 22.59 4.10
C ASN A 774 22.29 23.31 4.75
N LEU A 775 22.76 24.42 4.17
CA LEU A 775 23.89 25.23 4.67
C LEU A 775 23.43 26.61 5.18
N MET A 776 22.12 26.81 5.38
CA MET A 776 21.63 28.08 5.92
C MET A 776 22.08 28.27 7.36
N GLU A 777 22.64 29.45 7.64
CA GLU A 777 23.16 29.81 8.95
C GLU A 777 22.60 31.16 9.41
N GLU A 778 22.55 31.35 10.73
CA GLU A 778 22.20 32.61 11.35
C GLU A 778 23.46 33.42 11.68
N TYR A 779 23.54 34.63 11.15
CA TYR A 779 24.60 35.61 11.42
C TYR A 779 24.03 36.77 12.24
N ASN A 780 24.29 36.75 13.55
CA ASN A 780 23.92 37.83 14.43
C ASN A 780 24.70 39.12 14.10
N GLN A 781 23.97 40.22 13.95
CA GLN A 781 24.53 41.53 13.66
C GLN A 781 24.51 42.44 14.89
N ARG A 782 23.52 42.26 15.76
CA ARG A 782 23.34 43.08 16.95
C ARG A 782 22.77 42.27 18.08
N PHE A 783 23.42 42.35 19.23
CA PHE A 783 22.90 41.87 20.50
C PHE A 783 22.69 43.05 21.45
N SER A 784 21.53 43.10 22.09
CA SER A 784 21.26 44.07 23.15
C SER A 784 20.39 43.44 24.22
N TRP A 785 20.57 43.87 25.47
CA TRP A 785 19.74 43.41 26.56
C TRP A 785 19.39 44.56 27.52
N LYS A 786 18.29 44.39 28.26
CA LYS A 786 17.84 45.35 29.28
C LYS A 786 17.15 44.62 30.41
N ALA A 787 17.65 44.80 31.63
CA ALA A 787 16.93 44.45 32.84
C ALA A 787 15.81 45.47 33.15
N LYS A 788 14.68 44.95 33.62
CA LYS A 788 13.59 45.70 34.25
C LYS A 788 13.26 45.02 35.59
N ASP A 789 12.42 45.67 36.39
CA ASP A 789 12.07 45.20 37.74
C ASP A 789 11.55 43.75 37.79
N ASN A 790 10.88 43.26 36.73
CA ASN A 790 10.25 41.93 36.70
C ASN A 790 10.62 41.07 35.46
N GLU A 791 11.50 41.54 34.58
CA GLU A 791 11.90 40.79 33.38
C GLU A 791 13.29 41.20 32.90
N VAL A 792 13.99 40.31 32.20
CA VAL A 792 15.14 40.67 31.35
C VAL A 792 14.73 40.51 29.90
N ILE A 793 14.89 41.57 29.10
CA ILE A 793 14.63 41.53 27.67
C ILE A 793 15.94 41.46 26.92
N ILE A 794 16.10 40.45 26.07
CA ILE A 794 17.19 40.33 25.10
C ILE A 794 16.61 40.57 23.71
N ARG A 795 17.35 41.28 22.86
CA ARG A 795 17.02 41.48 21.46
C ARG A 795 18.21 41.18 20.57
N THR A 796 17.97 40.38 19.55
CA THR A 796 18.93 40.13 18.47
C THR A 796 18.39 40.63 17.13
N GLU A 797 19.29 41.11 16.29
CA GLU A 797 19.03 41.35 14.86
C GLU A 797 20.03 40.49 14.08
N SER A 798 19.52 39.54 13.29
CA SER A 798 20.35 38.56 12.57
C SER A 798 19.95 38.47 11.09
N ILE A 799 20.87 37.97 10.27
CA ILE A 799 20.57 37.50 8.91
C ILE A 799 20.59 35.98 8.93
N PHE A 800 19.55 35.34 8.42
CA PHE A 800 19.53 33.90 8.18
C PHE A 800 19.43 33.60 6.69
N GLY A 801 20.49 33.02 6.14
CA GLY A 801 20.61 32.82 4.69
C GLY A 801 21.64 31.74 4.36
N ALA A 802 21.60 31.26 3.12
CA ALA A 802 22.57 30.29 2.63
C ALA A 802 23.77 30.99 1.98
N PRO A 803 24.93 30.31 1.88
CA PRO A 803 26.09 30.83 1.17
C PRO A 803 25.76 31.25 -0.27
N ASN A 804 26.28 32.40 -0.68
CA ASN A 804 26.17 32.92 -2.05
C ASN A 804 24.71 33.11 -2.56
N GLN A 805 23.73 33.26 -1.67
CA GLN A 805 22.36 33.62 -2.02
C GLN A 805 22.10 35.11 -1.78
N GLU A 806 21.39 35.76 -2.70
CA GLU A 806 20.95 37.16 -2.53
C GLU A 806 19.70 37.28 -1.64
N TRP A 807 18.96 36.17 -1.48
CA TRP A 807 17.81 36.09 -0.60
C TRP A 807 18.19 35.60 0.80
N PHE A 808 17.53 36.14 1.82
CA PHE A 808 17.72 35.76 3.22
C PHE A 808 16.57 36.27 4.08
N TYR A 809 16.49 35.81 5.33
CA TYR A 809 15.62 36.36 6.33
C TYR A 809 16.35 37.38 7.21
N GLU A 810 15.81 38.59 7.30
CA GLU A 810 16.13 39.52 8.38
C GLU A 810 15.33 39.11 9.61
N LEU A 811 16.03 38.54 10.61
CA LEU A 811 15.43 38.08 11.85
C LEU A 811 15.54 39.17 12.92
N LYS A 812 14.42 39.45 13.59
CA LYS A 812 14.39 40.21 14.83
C LYS A 812 13.83 39.33 15.92
N THR A 813 14.69 38.93 16.85
CA THR A 813 14.33 38.02 17.92
C THR A 813 14.30 38.78 19.25
N GLU A 814 13.21 38.65 19.99
CA GLU A 814 13.06 39.20 21.34
C GLU A 814 12.82 38.04 22.31
N TYR A 815 13.69 37.92 23.32
CA TYR A 815 13.50 37.03 24.45
C TYR A 815 13.07 37.86 25.66
N ARG A 816 12.06 37.41 26.39
CA ARG A 816 11.66 37.99 27.68
C ARG A 816 11.75 36.93 28.75
N ILE A 817 12.69 37.11 29.66
CA ILE A 817 12.93 36.20 30.77
C ILE A 817 12.16 36.72 31.98
N ALA A 818 11.17 35.96 32.44
CA ALA A 818 10.38 36.27 33.63
C ALA A 818 11.16 35.96 34.91
N THR A 819 10.76 36.53 36.05
CA THR A 819 11.41 36.31 37.36
C THR A 819 11.44 34.84 37.82
N LYS A 820 10.56 33.99 37.28
CA LYS A 820 10.52 32.54 37.55
C LYS A 820 11.37 31.69 36.59
N GLY A 821 12.00 32.31 35.59
CA GLY A 821 12.79 31.62 34.57
C GLY A 821 12.04 31.25 33.29
N GLY A 822 10.74 31.56 33.17
CA GLY A 822 10.01 31.39 31.90
C GLY A 822 10.53 32.32 30.81
N VAL A 823 10.46 31.88 29.55
CA VAL A 823 11.01 32.57 28.38
C VAL A 823 9.92 32.79 27.33
N ASP A 824 9.55 34.06 27.10
CA ASP A 824 8.77 34.42 25.91
C ASP A 824 9.71 34.74 24.76
N LEU A 825 9.64 33.96 23.69
CA LEU A 825 10.36 34.14 22.45
C LEU A 825 9.44 34.71 21.39
N LYS A 826 9.89 35.78 20.74
CA LYS A 826 9.23 36.34 19.57
C LYS A 826 10.23 36.55 18.44
N ILE A 827 9.99 35.90 17.31
CA ILE A 827 10.77 36.04 16.09
C ILE A 827 9.91 36.74 15.04
N SER A 828 10.38 37.89 14.56
CA SER A 828 9.84 38.54 13.37
C SER A 828 10.82 38.34 12.22
N ALA A 829 10.45 37.50 11.25
CA ALA A 829 11.26 37.21 10.08
C ALA A 829 10.72 37.96 8.86
N LYS A 830 11.57 38.81 8.28
CA LYS A 830 11.28 39.53 7.05
C LYS A 830 12.15 38.96 5.93
N LEU A 831 11.51 38.39 4.92
CA LEU A 831 12.16 37.92 3.71
C LEU A 831 12.71 39.12 2.94
N ASN A 832 14.02 39.09 2.71
CA ASN A 832 14.68 39.88 1.68
C ASN A 832 14.92 38.95 0.49
N ASP A 833 14.25 39.24 -0.63
CA ASP A 833 14.39 38.45 -1.86
C ASP A 833 14.34 39.42 -3.06
N PRO A 834 15.44 40.14 -3.33
CA PRO A 834 15.48 41.06 -4.44
C PRO A 834 15.33 40.26 -5.75
N ALA A 835 14.46 40.73 -6.63
CA ALA A 835 14.16 40.10 -7.92
C ALA A 835 13.48 38.71 -7.88
N GLY A 836 13.05 38.20 -6.71
CA GLY A 836 12.34 36.93 -6.63
C GLY A 836 13.25 35.74 -6.95
N ALA A 837 14.46 35.75 -6.40
CA ALA A 837 15.47 34.72 -6.60
C ALA A 837 15.08 33.41 -5.91
N MET A 838 14.34 33.46 -4.80
CA MET A 838 13.85 32.27 -4.10
C MET A 838 12.59 31.70 -4.75
N GLN A 839 12.75 30.76 -5.67
CA GLN A 839 11.64 30.15 -6.43
C GLN A 839 11.32 28.71 -6.02
N THR A 840 12.10 28.14 -5.10
CA THR A 840 11.88 26.76 -4.63
C THR A 840 10.95 26.71 -3.42
N MET A 841 10.49 25.51 -3.09
CA MET A 841 9.80 25.23 -1.82
C MET A 841 10.81 25.01 -0.69
N LEU A 842 10.38 25.25 0.55
CA LEU A 842 11.16 25.05 1.75
C LEU A 842 10.72 23.74 2.45
N PRO A 843 11.64 22.89 2.92
CA PRO A 843 11.30 21.68 3.68
C PRO A 843 10.48 21.98 4.94
N ARG A 844 10.89 23.01 5.70
CA ARG A 844 10.20 23.52 6.88
C ARG A 844 10.59 24.97 7.20
N ILE A 845 9.92 25.57 8.17
CA ILE A 845 10.31 26.82 8.84
C ILE A 845 10.07 26.60 10.34
N GLY A 846 11.12 26.61 11.15
CA GLY A 846 10.99 26.28 12.58
C GLY A 846 12.24 26.53 13.41
N LEU A 847 12.21 26.00 14.62
CA LEU A 847 13.29 26.06 15.61
C LEU A 847 13.77 24.66 15.96
N ASN A 848 15.07 24.53 16.16
CA ASN A 848 15.72 23.32 16.67
C ASN A 848 16.20 23.57 18.11
N TYR A 849 15.99 22.57 18.96
CA TYR A 849 16.44 22.50 20.34
C TYR A 849 17.20 21.19 20.55
N GLU A 850 18.27 21.23 21.33
CA GLU A 850 18.91 20.06 21.90
C GLU A 850 18.60 20.04 23.40
N LEU A 851 17.89 19.02 23.85
CA LEU A 851 17.48 18.84 25.23
C LEU A 851 18.27 17.69 25.87
N ASP A 852 18.34 17.68 27.19
CA ASP A 852 18.87 16.54 27.93
C ASP A 852 18.07 15.26 27.63
N GLN A 853 18.77 14.13 27.51
CA GLN A 853 18.18 12.82 27.18
C GLN A 853 17.18 12.29 28.20
N SER A 854 17.10 12.87 29.41
CA SER A 854 16.17 12.41 30.44
C SER A 854 14.70 12.76 30.15
N PHE A 855 14.42 13.70 29.24
CA PHE A 855 13.04 14.09 28.87
C PHE A 855 12.36 13.05 27.97
N LYS A 856 11.93 11.94 28.57
CA LYS A 856 11.35 10.81 27.82
C LYS A 856 9.85 10.90 27.61
N ASP A 857 9.12 11.65 28.42
CA ASP A 857 7.67 11.72 28.39
C ASP A 857 7.18 12.98 27.67
N PHE A 858 6.35 12.80 26.64
CA PHE A 858 5.79 13.87 25.82
C PHE A 858 4.28 13.90 25.96
N LYS A 859 3.73 15.08 26.22
CA LYS A 859 2.29 15.32 26.32
C LYS A 859 1.91 16.55 25.53
N TRP A 860 0.90 16.45 24.66
CA TRP A 860 0.51 17.58 23.83
C TRP A 860 -0.99 17.61 23.56
N LEU A 861 -1.50 18.82 23.32
CA LEU A 861 -2.83 19.05 22.78
C LEU A 861 -2.69 19.41 21.30
N GLY A 862 -3.06 18.50 20.40
CA GLY A 862 -2.88 18.66 18.96
C GLY A 862 -3.28 17.40 18.21
N ARG A 863 -2.87 17.26 16.94
CA ARG A 863 -3.14 16.03 16.18
C ARG A 863 -2.26 14.87 16.62
N GLY A 864 -2.83 13.67 16.63
CA GLY A 864 -2.13 12.45 17.01
C GLY A 864 -3.04 11.21 17.04
N PRO A 865 -2.60 10.12 17.69
CA PRO A 865 -1.30 9.98 18.35
C PRO A 865 -0.15 9.75 17.36
N HIS A 866 -0.44 9.30 16.14
CA HIS A 866 0.55 8.97 15.12
C HIS A 866 1.02 10.20 14.33
N GLU A 867 2.08 9.98 13.56
CA GLU A 867 2.69 10.94 12.66
C GLU A 867 1.69 11.52 11.65
N ASN A 868 1.79 12.82 11.40
CA ASN A 868 0.92 13.53 10.46
C ASN A 868 1.55 14.82 9.92
N TYR A 869 1.28 15.14 8.66
CA TYR A 869 1.83 16.27 7.89
C TYR A 869 0.73 17.13 7.30
N SER A 870 1.09 18.24 6.65
CA SER A 870 0.12 19.25 6.20
C SER A 870 -0.92 18.73 5.18
N ASP A 871 -0.58 17.69 4.43
CA ASP A 871 -1.37 17.01 3.39
C ASP A 871 -1.64 15.51 3.70
N SER A 872 -1.32 15.06 4.92
CA SER A 872 -1.60 13.70 5.42
C SER A 872 -1.87 13.78 6.93
N LYS A 873 -3.11 14.11 7.31
CA LYS A 873 -3.49 14.37 8.72
C LYS A 873 -4.96 14.14 9.05
N GLU A 874 -5.79 13.71 8.10
CA GLU A 874 -7.22 13.50 8.30
C GLU A 874 -7.49 12.41 9.34
N SER A 875 -6.63 11.38 9.39
CA SER A 875 -6.69 10.29 10.37
C SER A 875 -6.25 10.70 11.78
N ALA A 876 -5.47 11.78 11.90
CA ALA A 876 -4.93 12.26 13.17
C ALA A 876 -5.89 13.28 13.79
N LEU A 877 -6.64 12.84 14.81
CA LEU A 877 -7.61 13.68 15.52
C LEU A 877 -6.90 14.65 16.46
N VAL A 878 -7.50 15.83 16.67
CA VAL A 878 -7.06 16.75 17.73
C VAL A 878 -7.54 16.24 19.08
N ASP A 879 -6.63 15.90 19.99
CA ASP A 879 -6.92 15.48 21.37
C ASP A 879 -5.70 15.73 22.27
N LEU A 880 -5.84 15.42 23.56
CA LEU A 880 -4.72 15.33 24.49
C LEU A 880 -4.06 13.96 24.39
N TYR A 881 -2.82 13.93 23.93
CA TYR A 881 -2.02 12.72 23.84
C TYR A 881 -0.85 12.75 24.82
N GLN A 882 -0.42 11.56 25.24
CA GLN A 882 0.80 11.35 26.00
C GLN A 882 1.50 10.09 25.46
N LEU A 883 2.77 10.22 25.09
CA LEU A 883 3.62 9.16 24.54
C LEU A 883 5.03 9.27 25.10
N GLU A 884 5.78 8.17 25.06
CA GLU A 884 7.21 8.20 25.32
C GLU A 884 7.98 8.58 24.03
N LEU A 885 9.23 9.02 24.18
CA LEU A 885 10.08 9.45 23.05
C LEU A 885 10.19 8.38 21.96
N GLU A 886 10.30 7.10 22.34
CA GLU A 886 10.44 5.97 21.42
C GLU A 886 9.19 5.79 20.55
N ASP A 887 7.99 6.14 21.06
CA ASP A 887 6.72 6.06 20.33
C ASP A 887 6.49 7.23 19.36
N LEU A 888 7.35 8.26 19.38
CA LEU A 888 7.29 9.36 18.42
C LEU A 888 7.99 9.04 17.10
N TYR A 889 8.86 8.03 17.09
CA TYR A 889 9.66 7.60 15.95
C TYR A 889 8.89 6.64 15.03
N THR A 890 8.98 6.88 13.72
CA THR A 890 8.48 5.95 12.69
C THR A 890 9.68 5.24 12.03
N PRO A 891 9.80 3.91 12.12
CA PRO A 891 10.98 3.16 11.67
C PRO A 891 10.94 2.83 10.17
N TYR A 892 11.00 3.85 9.32
CA TYR A 892 11.10 3.64 7.87
C TYR A 892 12.38 2.85 7.50
N PRO A 893 12.30 1.75 6.72
CA PRO A 893 13.47 0.94 6.36
C PRO A 893 14.64 1.75 5.78
N PHE A 894 14.32 2.74 4.93
CA PHE A 894 15.22 3.82 4.53
C PHE A 894 15.04 5.03 5.46
N PRO A 895 16.03 5.37 6.31
CA PRO A 895 15.91 6.46 7.28
C PRO A 895 15.68 7.83 6.62
N GLN A 896 14.67 8.56 7.12
CA GLN A 896 14.28 9.86 6.61
C GLN A 896 13.58 10.69 7.69
N ALA A 897 13.29 11.97 7.39
CA ALA A 897 12.56 12.80 8.35
C ALA A 897 11.19 12.20 8.68
N ASN A 898 10.94 12.02 9.97
CA ASN A 898 9.72 11.43 10.48
C ASN A 898 9.30 12.02 11.86
N GLY A 899 8.21 11.50 12.41
CA GLY A 899 7.66 11.79 13.72
C GLY A 899 6.88 13.11 13.85
N ASN A 900 6.55 13.81 12.76
CA ASN A 900 5.88 15.11 12.88
C ASN A 900 4.47 14.99 13.49
N ARG A 901 4.10 15.94 14.37
CA ARG A 901 2.75 16.12 14.91
C ARG A 901 2.29 17.55 14.60
N SER A 902 1.17 17.67 13.90
CA SER A 902 0.68 18.97 13.43
C SER A 902 -0.41 19.58 14.30
N ASP A 903 -0.70 20.87 14.06
CA ASP A 903 -1.81 21.61 14.68
C ASP A 903 -1.79 21.59 16.23
N VAL A 904 -0.59 21.63 16.82
CA VAL A 904 -0.35 21.53 18.27
C VAL A 904 -0.51 22.88 18.94
N SER A 905 -1.36 22.94 19.97
CA SER A 905 -1.60 24.15 20.77
C SER A 905 -0.52 24.36 21.83
N TRP A 906 -0.13 23.27 22.50
CA TRP A 906 0.97 23.24 23.47
C TRP A 906 1.60 21.85 23.53
N LEU A 907 2.89 21.81 23.88
CA LEU A 907 3.69 20.62 24.11
C LEU A 907 4.31 20.68 25.50
N GLU A 908 4.30 19.58 26.23
CA GLU A 908 4.91 19.42 27.54
C GLU A 908 5.86 18.21 27.50
N LEU A 909 7.07 18.39 28.01
CA LEU A 909 8.05 17.34 28.18
C LEU A 909 8.36 17.18 29.67
N THR A 910 8.53 15.94 30.14
CA THR A 910 8.93 15.69 31.53
C THR A 910 9.98 14.58 31.63
N ASN A 911 10.84 14.70 32.65
CA ASN A 911 11.77 13.65 33.07
C ASN A 911 11.38 13.07 34.45
N GLY A 912 10.15 13.33 34.89
CA GLY A 912 9.61 12.95 36.21
C GLY A 912 10.00 13.90 37.35
N ARG A 913 11.05 14.73 37.18
CA ARG A 913 11.49 15.73 38.18
C ARG A 913 11.28 17.17 37.73
N ARG A 914 11.40 17.41 36.43
CA ARG A 914 11.29 18.70 35.76
C ARG A 914 10.33 18.59 34.61
N LYS A 915 9.70 19.72 34.32
CA LYS A 915 8.79 19.85 33.19
C LYS A 915 9.11 21.08 32.37
N ILE A 916 9.13 20.92 31.05
CA ILE A 916 9.23 22.03 30.10
C ILE A 916 7.93 22.08 29.31
N LYS A 917 7.28 23.24 29.29
CA LYS A 917 6.06 23.45 28.50
C LYS A 917 6.28 24.53 27.46
N PHE A 918 5.99 24.19 26.21
CA PHE A 918 6.00 25.07 25.06
C PHE A 918 4.57 25.41 24.64
N THR A 919 4.25 26.70 24.52
CA THR A 919 2.95 27.18 24.03
C THR A 919 3.16 28.22 22.94
N GLY A 920 2.53 28.02 21.77
CA GLY A 920 2.57 28.98 20.67
C GLY A 920 1.40 29.95 20.71
N SER A 921 1.60 31.19 20.23
CA SER A 921 0.46 32.11 19.97
C SER A 921 -0.41 31.61 18.81
N LYS A 922 0.17 30.79 17.95
CA LYS A 922 -0.46 30.00 16.89
C LYS A 922 -0.14 28.53 17.12
N LYS A 923 -0.91 27.65 16.48
CA LYS A 923 -0.61 26.22 16.45
C LYS A 923 0.78 25.99 15.83
N LEU A 924 1.52 25.06 16.40
CA LEU A 924 2.86 24.64 16.00
C LEU A 924 2.85 23.19 15.53
N ASN A 925 3.94 22.74 14.92
CA ASN A 925 4.20 21.32 14.71
C ASN A 925 5.45 20.92 15.50
N PHE A 926 5.56 19.66 15.89
CA PHE A 926 6.80 19.18 16.53
C PHE A 926 7.19 17.78 16.08
N SER A 927 8.48 17.48 16.22
CA SER A 927 9.05 16.13 16.20
C SER A 927 10.22 16.09 17.17
N ALA A 928 10.51 14.92 17.73
CA ALA A 928 11.59 14.74 18.68
C ALA A 928 12.25 13.37 18.48
N HIS A 929 13.59 13.36 18.44
CA HIS A 929 14.40 12.18 18.15
C HIS A 929 15.67 12.16 18.98
N GLN A 930 16.31 10.99 19.11
CA GLN A 930 17.70 10.88 19.56
C GLN A 930 18.69 10.79 18.39
N TYR A 931 18.26 11.25 17.21
CA TYR A 931 19.03 11.26 15.98
C TYR A 931 18.99 12.68 15.39
N SER A 932 20.13 13.15 14.90
CA SER A 932 20.22 14.44 14.20
C SER A 932 19.76 14.31 12.74
N GLU A 933 19.55 15.44 12.05
CA GLU A 933 19.28 15.40 10.60
C GLU A 933 20.43 14.74 9.82
N GLU A 934 21.66 14.96 10.25
CA GLU A 934 22.84 14.37 9.63
C GLU A 934 22.88 12.84 9.85
N ASP A 935 22.34 12.34 10.96
CA ASP A 935 22.22 10.90 11.18
C ASP A 935 21.21 10.27 10.22
N PHE A 936 20.03 10.89 10.05
CA PHE A 936 19.05 10.44 9.07
C PHE A 936 19.56 10.54 7.62
N GLU A 937 20.31 11.59 7.27
CA GLU A 937 20.81 11.77 5.90
C GLU A 937 21.96 10.84 5.51
N LYS A 938 22.69 10.29 6.49
CA LYS A 938 23.84 9.41 6.23
C LYS A 938 23.49 7.94 6.30
N ALA A 939 22.47 7.57 7.07
CA ALA A 939 22.04 6.21 7.20
C ALA A 939 21.24 5.80 5.96
N GLU A 940 21.64 4.71 5.34
CA GLU A 940 20.87 4.05 4.29
C GLU A 940 19.98 2.97 4.91
N HIS A 941 20.36 2.44 6.07
CA HIS A 941 19.62 1.39 6.79
C HIS A 941 19.32 1.75 8.25
N LEU A 942 18.22 1.20 8.78
CA LEU A 942 17.78 1.42 10.18
C LEU A 942 18.87 1.13 11.23
N ASN A 943 19.63 0.06 11.07
CA ASN A 943 20.67 -0.36 12.01
C ASN A 943 21.91 0.56 12.01
N GLU A 944 22.01 1.48 11.06
CA GLU A 944 23.11 2.46 11.00
C GLU A 944 22.87 3.68 11.89
N LEU A 945 21.63 3.89 12.34
CA LEU A 945 21.25 4.99 13.22
C LEU A 945 21.82 4.81 14.63
N LYS A 946 22.59 5.79 15.09
CA LYS A 946 23.24 5.77 16.41
C LYS A 946 22.55 6.73 17.36
N VAL A 947 21.98 6.16 18.43
CA VAL A 947 21.34 6.93 19.51
C VAL A 947 22.34 7.94 20.10
N ARG A 948 21.93 9.21 20.16
CA ARG A 948 22.71 10.30 20.76
C ARG A 948 22.33 10.51 22.23
N ASP A 949 23.24 11.11 22.98
CA ASP A 949 23.11 11.42 24.41
C ASP A 949 22.24 12.67 24.71
N ARG A 950 21.34 12.99 23.79
CA ARG A 950 20.47 14.18 23.79
C ARG A 950 19.24 13.95 22.94
N ILE A 951 18.25 14.85 23.08
CA ILE A 951 17.04 14.86 22.27
C ILE A 951 17.07 16.06 21.33
N PHE A 952 16.90 15.81 20.05
CA PHE A 952 16.70 16.82 19.02
C PHE A 952 15.21 17.12 18.90
N LEU A 953 14.75 18.21 19.51
CA LEU A 953 13.37 18.68 19.43
C LEU A 953 13.25 19.75 18.35
N LYS A 954 12.30 19.57 17.43
CA LYS A 954 11.91 20.55 16.41
C LYS A 954 10.57 21.16 16.78
N LEU A 955 10.47 22.49 16.75
CA LEU A 955 9.22 23.24 16.89
C LEU A 955 8.99 24.11 15.66
N ASP A 956 8.02 23.72 14.84
CA ASP A 956 7.80 24.29 13.51
C ASP A 956 6.67 25.28 13.49
N TYR A 957 6.93 26.43 12.85
CA TYR A 957 5.87 27.33 12.42
C TYR A 957 5.04 26.64 11.32
N ARG A 958 5.71 26.08 10.32
CA ARG A 958 5.10 25.34 9.20
C ARG A 958 6.08 24.31 8.63
N GLN A 959 5.53 23.26 8.03
CA GLN A 959 6.27 22.22 7.35
C GLN A 959 5.66 21.98 5.95
N ASN A 960 6.48 21.59 4.98
CA ASN A 960 5.99 21.21 3.65
C ASN A 960 5.11 19.95 3.75
N GLY A 961 4.21 19.75 2.78
CA GLY A 961 3.53 18.47 2.60
C GLY A 961 4.49 17.34 2.19
N LEU A 962 4.01 16.11 2.27
CA LEU A 962 4.73 14.91 1.82
C LEU A 962 4.73 14.79 0.29
N GLY A 963 3.59 15.07 -0.36
CA GLY A 963 3.41 14.78 -1.78
C GLY A 963 3.53 13.28 -2.08
N SER A 964 3.66 12.91 -3.35
CA SER A 964 3.89 11.51 -3.77
C SER A 964 4.88 11.45 -4.93
N ASN A 965 5.88 12.33 -4.90
CA ASN A 965 6.70 12.72 -6.05
C ASN A 965 7.86 11.77 -6.36
N SER A 966 7.87 10.57 -5.81
CA SER A 966 8.74 9.46 -6.26
C SER A 966 8.32 8.98 -7.65
N CYS A 967 7.01 8.79 -7.88
CA CYS A 967 6.40 8.51 -9.20
C CYS A 967 5.27 9.48 -9.58
N GLY A 968 4.66 10.14 -8.59
CA GLY A 968 3.51 11.03 -8.77
C GLY A 968 3.81 12.52 -8.67
N PRO A 969 2.80 13.35 -8.40
CA PRO A 969 3.00 14.79 -8.35
C PRO A 969 3.69 15.26 -7.06
N GLU A 970 4.39 16.38 -7.17
CA GLU A 970 4.77 17.24 -6.05
C GLU A 970 3.54 17.70 -5.24
N GLN A 971 3.79 18.28 -4.06
CA GLN A 971 2.75 18.85 -3.21
C GLN A 971 1.95 19.92 -3.97
N MET A 972 0.63 19.84 -3.88
CA MET A 972 -0.27 20.88 -4.37
C MET A 972 0.08 22.24 -3.76
N GLY A 973 -0.16 23.33 -4.50
CA GLY A 973 0.24 24.68 -4.08
C GLY A 973 -0.24 25.12 -2.69
N LYS A 974 -1.38 24.60 -2.20
CA LYS A 974 -1.89 24.88 -0.84
C LYS A 974 -1.13 24.16 0.29
N HIS A 975 -0.46 23.06 -0.03
CA HIS A 975 0.37 22.25 0.88
C HIS A 975 1.86 22.54 0.74
N ARG A 976 2.24 23.23 -0.35
CA ARG A 976 3.59 23.71 -0.59
C ARG A 976 3.98 24.84 0.37
N LEU A 977 5.14 24.70 1.00
CA LEU A 977 5.73 25.75 1.82
C LEU A 977 6.69 26.60 1.00
N THR A 978 6.43 27.89 0.91
CA THR A 978 7.29 28.87 0.22
C THR A 978 7.89 29.87 1.19
N ALA A 979 8.95 30.56 0.77
CA ALA A 979 9.54 31.64 1.55
C ALA A 979 8.55 32.80 1.71
N VAL A 980 8.16 33.10 2.95
CA VAL A 980 7.22 34.18 3.29
C VAL A 980 7.68 34.96 4.52
N ASN A 981 7.21 36.21 4.67
CA ASN A 981 7.32 36.93 5.94
C ASN A 981 6.49 36.23 7.01
N PHE A 982 7.02 36.09 8.23
CA PHE A 982 6.28 35.50 9.33
C PHE A 982 6.65 36.08 10.69
N ILE A 983 5.75 35.85 11.65
CA ILE A 983 6.00 36.08 13.07
C ILE A 983 5.74 34.74 13.75
N PHE A 984 6.71 34.30 14.54
CA PHE A 984 6.64 33.09 15.36
C PHE A 984 6.82 33.47 16.82
N ASP A 985 5.78 33.28 17.63
CA ASP A 985 5.83 33.53 19.08
C ASP A 985 5.69 32.20 19.82
N LEU A 986 6.56 31.98 20.80
CA LEU A 986 6.65 30.78 21.61
C LEU A 986 6.90 31.17 23.06
N ASN A 987 6.13 30.62 23.98
CA ASN A 987 6.37 30.72 25.41
C ASN A 987 6.89 29.38 25.92
N MET A 988 7.99 29.42 26.68
CA MET A 988 8.60 28.28 27.34
C MET A 988 8.51 28.48 28.86
N GLU A 989 7.86 27.54 29.55
CA GLU A 989 7.74 27.50 31.00
C GLU A 989 8.48 26.29 31.55
N VAL A 990 9.13 26.45 32.70
CA VAL A 990 9.87 25.39 33.40
C VAL A 990 9.36 25.28 34.84
N GLU A 991 9.05 24.06 35.27
CA GLU A 991 8.57 23.73 36.62
C GLU A 991 9.38 22.62 37.29
#